data_AF-A0A094I7Z8-F1
#
_entry.id   AF-A0A094I7Z8-F1
#
_cell.length_a   1.000
_cell.length_b   1.000
_cell.length_c   1.000
_cell.angle_alpha   90.00
_cell.angle_beta   90.00
_cell.angle_gamma   90.00
#
_symmetry.space_group_name_H-M   'P 1'
#
loop_
_entity.id
_entity.type
_entity.pdbx_description
1 polymer ?
#
loop_
_entity_poly.entity_id
_entity_poly.type
_entity_poly.pdbx_seq_one_letter_code
_entity_poly.pdbx_strand_id
1 'polypeptide(L)'
;MRPIPGIEKDPVLVGDCELHNLLSFNKAITKPTLGIIHQRPLRWHNSTSHSRNPRTLANLVYSKLISPFCTIICFVADDFGGIKNVAKELASWLVCSNNAPTDLPRSSHPRVFVLKRWDNDGPFRAGFDEKLATIEFMHELRKEVEIDRSFSQRMGDAELEDLLGRLFSGIRVLGFTHELSTSSGARESKVLRSRLLQESQDMQKRRRTANVAFSCNHFVSFFKFALNHFASDIPTPFSFIKAARQPNPVPLGISSHITNFVKLISPNSLDSFAVPIIASALCFDSFPPGMHAFDPDQVFDKLYMRMLRELLGQVYPRRVELASSIPDRIRTAFCQQVLHCTADDVDPEEPWKFKLSKCLLCKKANSVEYNLKPSTAGVRALEMGGDGVSLQDIQTLQYIETQLRLPMPLREHFDIVIGGGRGALAVMEIFCNERTVGNCLKSAHIVEEMDIQRQGSKSRFSTSTTQTKSHMVGLASRVQEAVNNITSNIRFVSGLKSSLGSNAQKPLFGCHANGIKIAISVATSEDRSPCLFTNYNGPDEKLRRQQVHVRLEDIGEEISIWKVICAALSLRQNLSIKGSQRSDLGGLEDSMTKLLLREQDWIWSRDKKDPDVFIRFRSGKYYTKLSMSMIPHPWLEFDVV
;
A
#
# COMPACT_ATOMS: atom_id res chain seq x y z
N MET A 1 3.67 -10.74 30.64
CA MET A 1 4.73 -11.53 29.98
C MET A 1 5.74 -10.55 29.37
N ARG A 2 6.98 -10.51 29.87
CA ARG A 2 8.02 -9.67 29.26
C ARG A 2 8.57 -10.40 28.02
N PRO A 3 8.72 -9.73 26.87
CA PRO A 3 9.30 -10.34 25.68
C PRO A 3 10.81 -10.52 25.85
N ILE A 4 11.32 -11.66 25.37
CA ILE A 4 12.75 -11.97 25.26
C ILE A 4 13.26 -11.29 23.97
N PRO A 5 14.38 -10.55 23.99
CA PRO A 5 14.93 -9.90 22.79
C PRO A 5 15.51 -10.93 21.82
N GLY A 6 15.29 -10.76 20.50
CA GLY A 6 16.02 -11.50 19.45
C GLY A 6 15.22 -12.46 18.55
N ILE A 7 13.88 -12.50 18.64
CA ILE A 7 13.05 -13.15 17.62
C ILE A 7 11.99 -12.13 17.20
N GLU A 8 12.10 -11.57 16.00
CA GLU A 8 10.94 -11.01 15.30
C GLU A 8 9.90 -12.14 15.21
N LYS A 9 8.93 -12.15 16.12
CA LYS A 9 7.93 -13.22 16.19
C LYS A 9 6.89 -12.96 15.12
N ASP A 10 7.17 -13.47 13.92
CA ASP A 10 6.11 -13.80 12.98
C ASP A 10 5.03 -14.60 13.75
N PRO A 11 3.75 -14.18 13.71
CA PRO A 11 2.68 -14.89 14.41
C PRO A 11 2.57 -16.31 13.88
N VAL A 12 2.56 -17.30 14.78
CA VAL A 12 2.41 -18.72 14.43
C VAL A 12 0.94 -19.12 14.55
N LEU A 13 0.35 -19.54 13.44
CA LEU A 13 -0.99 -20.12 13.40
C LEU A 13 -0.87 -21.65 13.48
N VAL A 14 -1.53 -22.24 14.47
CA VAL A 14 -1.66 -23.69 14.61
C VAL A 14 -3.14 -24.03 14.51
N GLY A 15 -3.49 -24.93 13.58
CA GLY A 15 -4.84 -25.43 13.40
C GLY A 15 -4.87 -26.92 13.66
N ASP A 16 -5.80 -27.35 14.51
CA ASP A 16 -6.16 -28.76 14.67
C ASP A 16 -7.37 -29.08 13.77
N CYS A 17 -7.37 -30.28 13.20
CA CYS A 17 -8.13 -30.59 11.99
C CYS A 17 -8.57 -32.06 11.96
N GLU A 18 -9.77 -32.34 12.49
CA GLU A 18 -10.34 -33.70 12.57
C GLU A 18 -11.48 -33.96 11.56
N LEU A 19 -11.54 -33.23 10.45
CA LEU A 19 -12.61 -33.38 9.44
C LEU A 19 -12.68 -34.79 8.85
N HIS A 20 -11.55 -35.51 8.81
CA HIS A 20 -11.49 -36.91 8.33
C HIS A 20 -12.25 -37.90 9.22
N ASN A 21 -12.55 -37.54 10.48
CA ASN A 21 -13.32 -38.36 11.42
C ASN A 21 -14.85 -38.23 11.25
N LEU A 22 -15.32 -37.35 10.37
CA LEU A 22 -16.74 -37.15 10.13
C LEU A 22 -17.38 -38.38 9.45
N LEU A 23 -18.34 -39.00 10.12
CA LEU A 23 -19.09 -40.15 9.58
C LEU A 23 -20.35 -39.73 8.80
N SER A 24 -20.92 -38.56 9.10
CA SER A 24 -22.08 -38.00 8.39
C SER A 24 -22.15 -36.47 8.53
N PHE A 25 -22.88 -35.81 7.63
CA PHE A 25 -23.06 -34.35 7.65
C PHE A 25 -24.17 -33.86 8.61
N ASN A 26 -24.88 -34.77 9.29
CA ASN A 26 -26.13 -34.47 10.00
C ASN A 26 -25.95 -33.86 11.41
N LYS A 27 -24.94 -33.01 11.63
CA LYS A 27 -24.89 -32.17 12.84
C LYS A 27 -25.52 -30.82 12.51
N ALA A 28 -26.80 -30.67 12.83
CA ALA A 28 -27.35 -29.33 13.03
C ALA A 28 -26.51 -28.65 14.11
N ILE A 29 -25.87 -27.52 13.79
CA ILE A 29 -25.13 -26.73 14.76
C ILE A 29 -26.18 -26.08 15.66
N THR A 30 -26.55 -26.77 16.74
CA THR A 30 -27.58 -26.34 17.70
C THR A 30 -27.05 -25.39 18.77
N LYS A 31 -25.72 -25.21 18.86
CA LYS A 31 -25.09 -24.28 19.79
C LYS A 31 -24.80 -22.94 19.09
N PRO A 32 -25.06 -21.80 19.74
CA PRO A 32 -24.67 -20.50 19.20
C PRO A 32 -23.14 -20.45 19.12
N THR A 33 -22.60 -20.47 17.90
CA THR A 33 -21.17 -20.18 17.68
C THR A 33 -20.97 -18.69 17.89
N LEU A 34 -20.11 -18.30 18.83
CA LEU A 34 -19.74 -16.90 19.04
C LEU A 34 -19.01 -16.37 17.79
N GLY A 35 -19.49 -15.26 17.23
CA GLY A 35 -18.85 -14.55 16.12
C GLY A 35 -19.69 -14.47 14.84
N ILE A 36 -19.18 -13.73 13.85
CA ILE A 36 -19.81 -13.60 12.53
C ILE A 36 -19.59 -14.89 11.75
N ILE A 37 -20.65 -15.67 11.56
CA ILE A 37 -20.61 -16.90 10.76
C ILE A 37 -20.86 -16.56 9.30
N HIS A 38 -19.90 -16.87 8.43
CA HIS A 38 -20.09 -16.79 6.98
C HIS A 38 -20.35 -18.19 6.42
N GLN A 39 -21.59 -18.45 5.99
CA GLN A 39 -21.96 -19.69 5.32
C GLN A 39 -21.78 -19.56 3.81
N ARG A 40 -21.24 -20.60 3.18
CA ARG A 40 -21.06 -20.67 1.71
C ARG A 40 -21.66 -21.99 1.21
N PRO A 41 -22.67 -21.96 0.33
CA PRO A 41 -23.19 -23.18 -0.28
C PRO A 41 -22.18 -23.75 -1.27
N LEU A 42 -21.92 -25.05 -1.19
CA LEU A 42 -21.06 -25.77 -2.14
C LEU A 42 -21.84 -26.04 -3.43
N ARG A 43 -21.66 -25.19 -4.45
CA ARG A 43 -22.44 -25.21 -5.71
C ARG A 43 -22.10 -26.40 -6.60
N TRP A 44 -20.87 -26.88 -6.55
CA TRP A 44 -20.41 -28.06 -7.30
C TRP A 44 -20.83 -29.37 -6.61
N HIS A 45 -21.24 -29.32 -5.34
CA HIS A 45 -21.63 -30.49 -4.58
C HIS A 45 -23.12 -30.82 -4.86
N ASN A 46 -23.36 -31.35 -6.06
CA ASN A 46 -24.67 -31.88 -6.47
C ASN A 46 -24.99 -33.21 -5.75
N SER A 47 -26.29 -33.53 -5.63
CA SER A 47 -26.83 -34.70 -4.90
C SER A 47 -26.53 -36.09 -5.51
N THR A 48 -25.59 -36.21 -6.45
CA THR A 48 -25.25 -37.49 -7.10
C THR A 48 -24.24 -38.30 -6.27
N SER A 49 -24.76 -39.39 -5.69
CA SER A 49 -24.19 -40.56 -4.99
C SER A 49 -22.74 -40.60 -4.47
N HIS A 50 -21.72 -40.07 -5.15
CA HIS A 50 -20.31 -40.11 -4.70
C HIS A 50 -19.84 -38.83 -4.00
N SER A 51 -20.57 -37.72 -4.15
CA SER A 51 -20.25 -36.43 -3.51
C SER A 51 -20.54 -36.40 -2.01
N ARG A 52 -21.41 -37.28 -1.50
CA ARG A 52 -21.87 -37.30 -0.10
C ARG A 52 -20.89 -37.93 0.90
N ASN A 53 -19.72 -38.42 0.48
CA ASN A 53 -18.77 -39.00 1.43
C ASN A 53 -18.08 -37.86 2.22
N PRO A 54 -18.31 -37.74 3.55
CA PRO A 54 -17.69 -36.70 4.34
C PRO A 54 -16.17 -36.76 4.31
N ARG A 55 -15.60 -37.96 4.16
CA ARG A 55 -14.15 -38.14 4.02
C ARG A 55 -13.63 -37.55 2.73
N THR A 56 -14.28 -37.79 1.60
CA THR A 56 -13.88 -37.18 0.32
C THR A 56 -13.94 -35.65 0.39
N LEU A 57 -14.98 -35.09 1.03
CA LEU A 57 -15.05 -33.64 1.24
C LEU A 57 -13.92 -33.13 2.15
N ALA A 58 -13.62 -33.83 3.25
CA ALA A 58 -12.49 -33.50 4.12
C ALA A 58 -11.16 -33.48 3.34
N ASN A 59 -10.92 -34.48 2.50
CA ASN A 59 -9.70 -34.59 1.69
C ASN A 59 -9.57 -33.42 0.71
N LEU A 60 -10.68 -32.99 0.10
CA LEU A 60 -10.71 -31.81 -0.76
C LEU A 60 -10.42 -30.52 0.04
N VAL A 61 -10.99 -30.38 1.24
CA VAL A 61 -10.71 -29.23 2.12
C VAL A 61 -9.22 -29.19 2.49
N TYR A 62 -8.64 -30.32 2.90
CA TYR A 62 -7.23 -30.36 3.25
C TYR A 62 -6.31 -30.08 2.06
N SER A 63 -6.50 -30.80 0.95
CA SER A 63 -5.59 -30.74 -0.20
C SER A 63 -5.73 -29.47 -1.03
N LYS A 64 -6.97 -28.98 -1.26
CA LYS A 64 -7.23 -27.85 -2.17
C LYS A 64 -7.39 -26.51 -1.46
N LEU A 65 -7.85 -26.48 -0.21
CA LEU A 65 -8.12 -25.24 0.51
C LEU A 65 -7.07 -24.93 1.58
N ILE A 66 -6.72 -25.89 2.44
CA ILE A 66 -5.84 -25.65 3.59
C ILE A 66 -4.36 -25.73 3.20
N SER A 67 -3.96 -26.79 2.51
CA SER A 67 -2.56 -27.07 2.15
C SER A 67 -1.81 -25.88 1.50
N PRO A 68 -2.38 -25.13 0.53
CA PRO A 68 -1.69 -24.00 -0.08
C PRO A 68 -1.26 -22.90 0.91
N PHE A 69 -1.97 -22.78 2.04
CA PHE A 69 -1.73 -21.77 3.06
C PHE A 69 -0.78 -22.25 4.17
N CYS A 70 -0.48 -23.55 4.25
CA CYS A 70 0.37 -24.13 5.29
C CYS A 70 1.86 -24.10 4.94
N THR A 71 2.71 -23.91 5.94
CA THR A 71 4.17 -24.18 5.84
C THR A 71 4.49 -25.62 6.20
N ILE A 72 3.76 -26.16 7.18
CA ILE A 72 3.91 -27.51 7.71
C ILE A 72 2.53 -28.15 7.82
N ILE A 73 2.45 -29.42 7.47
CA ILE A 73 1.34 -30.32 7.76
C ILE A 73 1.89 -31.45 8.62
N CYS A 74 1.26 -31.73 9.75
CA CYS A 74 1.72 -32.75 10.68
C CYS A 74 0.63 -33.81 10.88
N PHE A 75 1.02 -35.07 10.76
CA PHE A 75 0.19 -36.23 11.03
C PHE A 75 0.74 -36.94 12.25
N VAL A 76 -0.09 -37.21 13.25
CA VAL A 76 0.25 -38.10 14.36
C VAL A 76 -0.24 -39.49 13.98
N ALA A 77 0.68 -40.44 13.75
CA ALA A 77 0.33 -41.74 13.20
C ALA A 77 -0.67 -42.50 14.10
N ASP A 78 -0.57 -42.33 15.42
CA ASP A 78 -1.44 -43.00 16.40
C ASP A 78 -2.92 -42.59 16.21
N ASP A 79 -3.18 -41.32 15.89
CA ASP A 79 -4.55 -40.80 15.66
C ASP A 79 -5.21 -41.40 14.40
N PHE A 80 -4.40 -41.89 13.47
CA PHE A 80 -4.87 -42.55 12.25
C PHE A 80 -4.89 -44.08 12.39
N GLY A 81 -4.49 -44.65 13.54
CA GLY A 81 -4.34 -46.09 13.72
C GLY A 81 -3.09 -46.67 13.03
N GLY A 82 -2.06 -45.85 12.87
CA GLY A 82 -0.74 -46.23 12.38
C GLY A 82 -0.36 -45.60 11.04
N ILE A 83 0.93 -45.78 10.69
CA ILE A 83 1.55 -45.16 9.51
C ILE A 83 0.86 -45.54 8.19
N LYS A 84 0.38 -46.78 8.07
CA LYS A 84 -0.31 -47.24 6.85
C LYS A 84 -1.57 -46.42 6.55
N ASN A 85 -2.34 -46.06 7.58
CA ASN A 85 -3.54 -45.26 7.40
C ASN A 85 -3.21 -43.80 7.07
N VAL A 86 -2.10 -43.27 7.58
CA VAL A 86 -1.57 -41.96 7.13
C VAL A 86 -1.18 -42.02 5.66
N ALA A 87 -0.52 -43.09 5.22
CA ALA A 87 -0.14 -43.28 3.81
C ALA A 87 -1.39 -43.34 2.91
N LYS A 88 -2.42 -44.09 3.30
CA LYS A 88 -3.70 -44.15 2.60
C LYS A 88 -4.40 -42.79 2.51
N GLU A 89 -4.36 -42.02 3.60
CA GLU A 89 -4.93 -40.68 3.65
C GLU A 89 -4.21 -39.74 2.66
N LEU A 90 -2.88 -39.68 2.72
CA LEU A 90 -2.08 -38.89 1.77
C LEU A 90 -2.25 -39.35 0.32
N ALA A 91 -2.35 -40.66 0.06
CA ALA A 91 -2.62 -41.19 -1.26
C ALA A 91 -3.93 -40.62 -1.83
N SER A 92 -5.00 -40.61 -1.03
CA SER A 92 -6.29 -40.06 -1.45
C SER A 92 -6.22 -38.56 -1.76
N TRP A 93 -5.39 -37.79 -1.04
CA TRP A 93 -5.16 -36.37 -1.32
C TRP A 93 -4.44 -36.20 -2.66
N LEU A 94 -3.44 -37.04 -2.95
CA LEU A 94 -2.71 -37.02 -4.21
C LEU A 94 -3.61 -37.39 -5.40
N VAL A 95 -4.54 -38.33 -5.24
CA VAL A 95 -5.54 -38.64 -6.28
C VAL A 95 -6.49 -37.47 -6.52
N CYS A 96 -6.94 -36.81 -5.44
CA CYS A 96 -7.79 -35.62 -5.52
C CYS A 96 -7.05 -34.35 -6.00
N SER A 97 -5.72 -34.39 -6.12
CA SER A 97 -4.87 -33.23 -6.41
C SER A 97 -4.78 -32.82 -7.89
N ASN A 98 -5.50 -33.52 -8.78
CA ASN A 98 -5.73 -33.00 -10.13
C ASN A 98 -6.35 -31.59 -9.96
N ASN A 99 -5.56 -30.57 -10.31
CA ASN A 99 -5.87 -29.13 -10.20
C ASN A 99 -5.40 -28.42 -8.92
N ALA A 100 -4.26 -28.81 -8.32
CA ALA A 100 -3.55 -28.00 -7.32
C ALA A 100 -3.21 -26.59 -7.86
N PRO A 101 -3.06 -25.56 -7.00
CA PRO A 101 -2.70 -24.21 -7.43
C PRO A 101 -1.42 -24.21 -8.28
N THR A 102 -1.50 -23.67 -9.49
CA THR A 102 -0.39 -23.73 -10.46
C THR A 102 0.63 -22.61 -10.28
N ASP A 103 0.28 -21.56 -9.55
CA ASP A 103 1.07 -20.34 -9.37
C ASP A 103 1.88 -20.31 -8.07
N LEU A 104 1.86 -21.40 -7.29
CA LEU A 104 2.81 -21.61 -6.21
C LEU A 104 3.97 -22.46 -6.72
N PRO A 105 5.24 -22.01 -6.57
CA PRO A 105 6.39 -22.84 -6.89
C PRO A 105 6.47 -24.07 -5.99
N ARG A 106 6.90 -25.22 -6.53
CA ARG A 106 7.02 -26.48 -5.78
C ARG A 106 7.84 -26.35 -4.48
N SER A 107 8.87 -25.49 -4.51
CA SER A 107 9.73 -25.21 -3.35
C SER A 107 9.02 -24.50 -2.18
N SER A 108 7.84 -23.93 -2.43
CA SER A 108 7.02 -23.16 -1.49
C SER A 108 5.85 -23.95 -0.87
N HIS A 109 5.63 -25.18 -1.36
CA HIS A 109 4.61 -26.09 -0.85
C HIS A 109 4.92 -26.56 0.58
N PRO A 110 3.90 -26.91 1.39
CA PRO A 110 4.12 -27.37 2.75
C PRO A 110 5.03 -28.59 2.83
N ARG A 111 5.72 -28.72 3.96
CA ARG A 111 6.40 -29.97 4.34
C ARG A 111 5.48 -30.83 5.19
N VAL A 112 5.50 -32.13 4.96
CA VAL A 112 4.73 -33.10 5.73
C VAL A 112 5.63 -33.77 6.75
N PHE A 113 5.20 -33.79 8.01
CA PHE A 113 5.83 -34.58 9.07
C PHE A 113 4.85 -35.64 9.57
N VAL A 114 5.26 -36.89 9.54
CA VAL A 114 4.53 -38.02 10.13
C VAL A 114 5.21 -38.38 11.45
N LEU A 115 4.53 -38.12 12.57
CA LEU A 115 5.02 -38.44 13.90
C LEU A 115 4.64 -39.87 14.25
N LYS A 116 5.65 -40.70 14.53
CA LYS A 116 5.48 -42.11 14.89
C LYS A 116 5.97 -42.32 16.32
N ARG A 117 5.12 -42.90 17.17
CA ARG A 117 5.58 -43.43 18.46
C ARG A 117 6.47 -44.65 18.20
N TRP A 118 7.63 -44.70 18.84
CA TRP A 118 8.58 -45.80 18.73
C TRP A 118 8.94 -46.31 20.12
N ASP A 119 8.92 -47.64 20.26
CA ASP A 119 9.25 -48.32 21.49
C ASP A 119 10.76 -48.56 21.58
N ASN A 120 11.38 -48.05 22.64
CA ASN A 120 12.81 -48.16 22.89
C ASN A 120 13.23 -49.48 23.58
N ASP A 121 12.30 -50.43 23.71
CA ASP A 121 12.43 -51.63 24.55
C ASP A 121 13.06 -52.84 23.84
N GLY A 122 13.59 -52.66 22.63
CA GLY A 122 14.30 -53.70 21.89
C GLY A 122 15.68 -54.05 22.50
N PRO A 123 16.20 -55.27 22.28
CA PRO A 123 17.48 -55.74 22.83
C PRO A 123 18.69 -54.93 22.34
N PHE A 124 18.52 -54.13 21.27
CA PHE A 124 19.47 -53.13 20.81
C PHE A 124 18.82 -51.76 20.96
N ARG A 125 19.35 -50.91 21.85
CA ARG A 125 18.95 -49.49 22.03
C ARG A 125 19.39 -48.64 20.82
N ALA A 126 18.98 -49.02 19.61
CA ALA A 126 19.23 -48.24 18.41
C ALA A 126 18.33 -47.01 18.42
N GLY A 127 18.90 -45.83 18.16
CA GLY A 127 18.11 -44.62 17.95
C GLY A 127 17.18 -44.77 16.75
N PHE A 128 16.07 -44.04 16.75
CA PHE A 128 15.13 -44.04 15.64
C PHE A 128 15.79 -43.50 14.36
N ASP A 129 15.91 -44.35 13.33
CA ASP A 129 16.43 -43.95 12.03
C ASP A 129 15.33 -43.29 11.18
N GLU A 130 15.30 -41.95 11.23
CA GLU A 130 14.35 -41.14 10.46
C GLU A 130 14.45 -41.35 8.95
N LYS A 131 15.66 -41.64 8.44
CA LYS A 131 15.89 -41.80 7.00
C LYS A 131 15.30 -43.13 6.54
N LEU A 132 15.58 -44.21 7.26
CA LEU A 132 15.00 -45.52 6.97
C LEU A 132 13.48 -45.49 7.10
N ALA A 133 12.96 -44.93 8.20
CA ALA A 133 11.52 -44.81 8.42
C ALA A 133 10.82 -43.98 7.32
N THR A 134 11.47 -42.93 6.82
CA THR A 134 10.96 -42.14 5.70
C THR A 134 10.96 -42.95 4.40
N ILE A 135 12.01 -43.72 4.11
CA ILE A 135 12.07 -44.60 2.92
C ILE A 135 10.96 -45.65 2.96
N GLU A 136 10.76 -46.31 4.11
CA GLU A 136 9.69 -47.29 4.32
C GLU A 136 8.32 -46.66 4.13
N PHE A 137 8.09 -45.46 4.68
CA PHE A 137 6.84 -44.73 4.50
C PHE A 137 6.56 -44.39 3.04
N MET A 138 7.57 -43.92 2.31
CA MET A 138 7.43 -43.57 0.90
C MET A 138 7.11 -44.79 0.03
N HIS A 139 7.64 -45.97 0.40
CA HIS A 139 7.29 -47.23 -0.25
C HIS A 139 5.83 -47.63 0.03
N GLU A 140 5.35 -47.46 1.27
CA GLU A 140 3.95 -47.73 1.61
C GLU A 140 2.99 -46.74 0.93
N LEU A 141 3.33 -45.44 0.91
CA LEU A 141 2.57 -44.41 0.21
C LEU A 141 2.44 -44.72 -1.29
N ARG A 142 3.51 -45.21 -1.92
CA ARG A 142 3.47 -45.64 -3.33
C ARG A 142 2.42 -46.72 -3.55
N LYS A 143 2.44 -47.77 -2.72
CA LYS A 143 1.48 -48.88 -2.84
C LYS A 143 0.04 -48.38 -2.72
N GLU A 144 -0.24 -47.52 -1.75
CA GLU A 144 -1.59 -46.98 -1.54
C GLU A 144 -2.03 -46.08 -2.72
N VAL A 145 -1.12 -45.31 -3.32
CA VAL A 145 -1.42 -44.55 -4.56
C VAL A 145 -1.69 -45.47 -5.74
N GLU A 146 -0.92 -46.56 -5.89
CA GLU A 146 -1.11 -47.57 -6.94
C GLU A 146 -2.48 -48.25 -6.85
N ILE A 147 -2.91 -48.56 -5.62
CA ILE A 147 -4.22 -49.14 -5.30
C ILE A 147 -5.34 -48.15 -5.67
N ASP A 148 -5.26 -46.90 -5.19
CA ASP A 148 -6.35 -45.92 -5.35
C ASP A 148 -6.55 -45.50 -6.82
N ARG A 149 -5.47 -45.48 -7.62
CA ARG A 149 -5.53 -45.17 -9.06
C ARG A 149 -5.76 -46.39 -9.96
N SER A 150 -5.90 -47.60 -9.39
CA SER A 150 -6.08 -48.85 -10.15
C SER A 150 -5.03 -49.03 -11.26
N PHE A 151 -3.75 -48.74 -10.96
CA PHE A 151 -2.70 -48.83 -11.96
C PHE A 151 -2.45 -50.28 -12.38
N SER A 152 -2.41 -50.53 -13.70
CA SER A 152 -2.08 -51.84 -14.26
C SER A 152 -0.57 -52.17 -14.22
N GLN A 153 0.29 -51.19 -13.91
CA GLN A 153 1.75 -51.31 -13.86
C GLN A 153 2.32 -50.54 -12.65
N ARG A 154 3.50 -50.95 -12.16
CA ARG A 154 4.18 -50.26 -11.05
C ARG A 154 4.54 -48.82 -11.43
N MET A 155 4.24 -47.90 -10.52
CA MET A 155 4.54 -46.47 -10.68
C MET A 155 6.04 -46.23 -10.52
N GLY A 156 6.62 -45.49 -11.48
CA GLY A 156 8.02 -45.09 -11.45
C GLY A 156 8.31 -44.01 -10.40
N ASP A 157 9.58 -43.89 -10.00
CA ASP A 157 10.00 -42.92 -8.98
C ASP A 157 9.71 -41.46 -9.41
N ALA A 158 10.02 -41.13 -10.67
CA ALA A 158 9.80 -39.80 -11.22
C ALA A 158 8.31 -39.41 -11.29
N GLU A 159 7.42 -40.38 -11.50
CA GLU A 159 5.96 -40.15 -11.54
C GLU A 159 5.42 -39.84 -10.13
N LEU A 160 5.88 -40.61 -9.13
CA LEU A 160 5.55 -40.34 -7.73
C LEU A 160 6.08 -38.97 -7.28
N GLU A 161 7.33 -38.63 -7.64
CA GLU A 161 7.92 -37.33 -7.33
C GLU A 161 7.16 -36.17 -7.96
N ASP A 162 6.70 -36.30 -9.21
CA ASP A 162 5.86 -35.27 -9.85
C ASP A 162 4.53 -35.10 -9.11
N LEU A 163 3.88 -36.20 -8.75
CA LEU A 163 2.61 -36.18 -8.03
C LEU A 163 2.74 -35.53 -6.65
N LEU A 164 3.78 -35.88 -5.91
CA LEU A 164 4.11 -35.28 -4.61
C LEU A 164 4.44 -33.80 -4.74
N GLY A 165 5.24 -33.45 -5.75
CA GLY A 165 5.66 -32.07 -6.03
C GLY A 165 4.50 -31.11 -6.30
N ARG A 166 3.30 -31.61 -6.63
CA ARG A 166 2.08 -30.79 -6.79
C ARG A 166 1.47 -30.30 -5.48
N LEU A 167 1.73 -31.00 -4.36
CA LEU A 167 1.13 -30.66 -3.06
C LEU A 167 2.16 -30.37 -1.96
N PHE A 168 3.33 -31.00 -2.02
CA PHE A 168 4.29 -31.00 -0.93
C PHE A 168 5.70 -30.71 -1.45
N SER A 169 6.52 -30.06 -0.62
CA SER A 169 7.94 -29.88 -0.89
C SER A 169 8.82 -30.99 -0.31
N GLY A 170 8.25 -31.84 0.55
CA GLY A 170 8.91 -33.02 1.10
C GLY A 170 8.12 -33.66 2.24
N ILE A 171 8.40 -34.95 2.48
CA ILE A 171 7.79 -35.75 3.55
C ILE A 171 8.91 -36.32 4.44
N ARG A 172 8.73 -36.28 5.75
CA ARG A 172 9.63 -36.92 6.72
C ARG A 172 8.86 -37.62 7.83
N VAL A 173 9.38 -38.76 8.27
CA VAL A 173 8.88 -39.49 9.43
C VAL A 173 9.77 -39.19 10.64
N LEU A 174 9.18 -38.74 11.74
CA LEU A 174 9.88 -38.42 12.97
C LEU A 174 9.43 -39.35 14.09
N GLY A 175 10.39 -39.89 14.84
CA GLY A 175 10.13 -40.74 15.99
C GLY A 175 10.02 -39.94 17.28
N PHE A 176 9.14 -40.37 18.19
CA PHE A 176 9.12 -39.94 19.59
C PHE A 176 8.89 -41.15 20.50
N THR A 177 9.38 -41.09 21.74
CA THR A 177 9.46 -42.28 22.61
C THR A 177 8.52 -42.21 23.81
N HIS A 178 8.20 -41.00 24.28
CA HIS A 178 7.41 -40.82 25.49
C HIS A 178 6.05 -40.16 25.20
N GLU A 179 5.06 -40.52 26.02
CA GLU A 179 3.83 -39.72 26.09
C GLU A 179 4.18 -38.28 26.50
N LEU A 180 3.71 -37.33 25.70
CA LEU A 180 4.05 -35.91 25.80
C LEU A 180 3.61 -35.27 27.13
N SER A 181 2.76 -35.96 27.92
CA SER A 181 2.30 -35.58 29.25
C SER A 181 3.32 -35.86 30.37
N THR A 182 4.38 -36.65 30.11
CA THR A 182 5.43 -36.99 31.09
C THR A 182 6.55 -35.96 31.14
N SER A 183 7.35 -35.93 32.20
CA SER A 183 8.51 -35.02 32.32
C SER A 183 9.58 -35.26 31.24
N SER A 184 9.79 -36.52 30.85
CA SER A 184 10.63 -36.90 29.70
C SER A 184 9.98 -36.49 28.37
N GLY A 185 8.66 -36.68 28.22
CA GLY A 185 7.88 -36.21 27.08
C GLY A 185 7.89 -34.70 26.90
N ALA A 186 7.98 -33.92 27.99
CA ALA A 186 8.10 -32.47 27.92
C ALA A 186 9.41 -32.00 27.26
N ARG A 187 10.51 -32.74 27.45
CA ARG A 187 11.79 -32.48 26.78
C ARG A 187 11.71 -32.81 25.29
N GLU A 188 11.18 -33.98 24.94
CA GLU A 188 10.96 -34.38 23.54
C GLU A 188 10.02 -33.41 22.81
N SER A 189 8.92 -33.01 23.46
CA SER A 189 7.98 -32.01 22.95
C SER A 189 8.67 -30.68 22.65
N LYS A 190 9.57 -30.22 23.53
CA LYS A 190 10.33 -28.98 23.31
C LYS A 190 11.27 -29.11 22.11
N VAL A 191 11.95 -30.25 21.95
CA VAL A 191 12.83 -30.51 20.79
C VAL A 191 12.02 -30.55 19.49
N LEU A 192 10.91 -31.30 19.49
CA LEU A 192 10.00 -31.39 18.34
C LEU A 192 9.46 -30.01 17.96
N ARG A 193 8.99 -29.23 18.94
CA ARG A 193 8.51 -27.86 18.74
C ARG A 193 9.59 -26.98 18.11
N SER A 194 10.82 -26.99 18.64
CA SER A 194 11.93 -26.21 18.08
C SER A 194 12.21 -26.59 16.64
N ARG A 195 12.19 -27.89 16.33
CA ARG A 195 12.41 -28.40 14.97
C ARG A 195 11.30 -27.98 14.00
N LEU A 196 10.03 -28.12 14.39
CA LEU A 196 8.90 -27.71 13.55
C LEU A 196 8.92 -26.19 13.32
N LEU A 197 9.23 -25.39 14.33
CA LEU A 197 9.36 -23.94 14.19
C LEU A 197 10.50 -23.56 13.22
N GLN A 198 11.67 -24.20 13.34
CA GLN A 198 12.79 -23.97 12.43
C GLN A 198 12.43 -24.33 10.98
N GLU A 199 11.80 -25.48 10.76
CA GLU A 199 11.36 -25.91 9.43
C GLU A 199 10.29 -24.99 8.84
N SER A 200 9.39 -24.46 9.68
CA SER A 200 8.41 -23.46 9.26
C SER A 200 9.07 -22.15 8.87
N GLN A 201 10.06 -21.69 9.64
CA GLN A 201 10.85 -20.49 9.32
C GLN A 201 11.61 -20.66 8.01
N ASP A 202 12.24 -21.81 7.78
CA ASP A 202 12.94 -22.09 6.53
C ASP A 202 11.98 -22.16 5.33
N MET A 203 10.77 -22.68 5.54
CA MET A 203 9.73 -22.62 4.51
C MET A 203 9.28 -21.18 4.25
N GLN A 204 9.12 -20.35 5.28
CA GLN A 204 8.80 -18.93 5.11
C GLN A 204 9.90 -18.19 4.34
N LYS A 205 11.18 -18.48 4.60
CA LYS A 205 12.29 -17.92 3.80
C LYS A 205 12.15 -18.29 2.33
N ARG A 206 11.87 -19.56 2.01
CA ARG A 206 11.63 -20.00 0.61
C ARG A 206 10.44 -19.29 -0.02
N ARG A 207 9.34 -19.12 0.72
CA ARG A 207 8.17 -18.36 0.27
C ARG A 207 8.48 -16.89 0.00
N ARG A 208 9.33 -16.26 0.84
CA ARG A 208 9.81 -14.88 0.63
C ARG A 208 10.64 -14.77 -0.64
N THR A 209 11.62 -15.68 -0.84
CA THR A 209 12.43 -15.73 -2.06
C THR A 209 11.59 -15.96 -3.31
N ALA A 210 10.50 -16.74 -3.20
CA ALA A 210 9.57 -17.03 -4.28
C ALA A 210 8.46 -15.98 -4.43
N ASN A 211 8.47 -14.87 -3.70
CA ASN A 211 7.44 -13.83 -3.75
C ASN A 211 6.01 -14.34 -3.47
N VAL A 212 5.86 -15.33 -2.58
CA VAL A 212 4.57 -15.92 -2.16
C VAL A 212 4.43 -16.01 -0.62
N ALA A 213 5.27 -15.27 0.12
CA ALA A 213 5.07 -15.05 1.55
C ALA A 213 4.05 -13.92 1.74
N PHE A 214 2.81 -14.30 2.07
CA PHE A 214 1.72 -13.35 2.22
C PHE A 214 1.76 -12.61 3.55
N SER A 215 1.50 -11.30 3.54
CA SER A 215 1.19 -10.55 4.75
C SER A 215 -0.09 -11.07 5.41
N CYS A 216 -0.36 -10.72 6.68
CA CYS A 216 -1.61 -11.10 7.34
C CYS A 216 -2.86 -10.63 6.54
N ASN A 217 -2.82 -9.41 6.00
CA ASN A 217 -3.92 -8.86 5.20
C ASN A 217 -4.12 -9.63 3.89
N HIS A 218 -3.01 -9.98 3.21
CA HIS A 218 -3.04 -10.78 2.00
C HIS A 218 -3.52 -12.20 2.29
N PHE A 219 -3.04 -12.83 3.36
CA PHE A 219 -3.46 -14.16 3.80
C PHE A 219 -4.96 -14.22 4.01
N VAL A 220 -5.52 -13.30 4.81
CA VAL A 220 -6.97 -13.25 5.08
C VAL A 220 -7.77 -13.05 3.79
N SER A 221 -7.30 -12.18 2.89
CA SER A 221 -7.97 -11.91 1.61
C SER A 221 -7.92 -13.11 0.67
N PHE A 222 -6.74 -13.70 0.47
CA PHE A 222 -6.57 -14.89 -0.36
C PHE A 222 -7.31 -16.09 0.20
N PHE A 223 -7.34 -16.28 1.52
CA PHE A 223 -8.12 -17.36 2.11
C PHE A 223 -9.61 -17.19 1.89
N LYS A 224 -10.15 -15.95 1.95
CA LYS A 224 -11.53 -15.65 1.57
C LYS A 224 -11.81 -15.92 0.09
N PHE A 225 -10.89 -15.54 -0.80
CA PHE A 225 -11.02 -15.84 -2.23
C PHE A 225 -10.98 -17.34 -2.50
N ALA A 226 -10.08 -18.06 -1.84
CA ALA A 226 -9.97 -19.51 -1.92
C ALA A 226 -11.23 -20.20 -1.39
N LEU A 227 -11.83 -19.72 -0.29
CA LEU A 227 -13.13 -20.22 0.20
C LEU A 227 -14.26 -20.03 -0.81
N ASN A 228 -14.33 -18.85 -1.46
CA ASN A 228 -15.35 -18.57 -2.46
C ASN A 228 -15.18 -19.43 -3.73
N HIS A 229 -13.94 -19.57 -4.19
CA HIS A 229 -13.57 -20.42 -5.32
C HIS A 229 -13.83 -21.89 -5.00
N PHE A 230 -13.37 -22.37 -3.83
CA PHE A 230 -13.64 -23.71 -3.34
C PHE A 230 -15.13 -23.99 -3.30
N ALA A 231 -15.99 -23.05 -2.90
CA ALA A 231 -17.44 -23.27 -2.86
C ALA A 231 -18.12 -23.27 -4.25
N SER A 232 -17.52 -22.65 -5.26
CA SER A 232 -18.19 -22.38 -6.54
C SER A 232 -17.64 -23.16 -7.72
N ASP A 233 -16.31 -23.38 -7.77
CA ASP A 233 -15.61 -23.87 -8.95
C ASP A 233 -14.36 -24.70 -8.57
N ILE A 234 -14.58 -25.83 -7.88
CA ILE A 234 -13.51 -26.75 -7.50
C ILE A 234 -12.80 -27.48 -8.67
N PRO A 235 -13.40 -27.66 -9.87
CA PRO A 235 -12.70 -28.29 -10.99
C PRO A 235 -11.56 -27.43 -11.52
N THR A 236 -11.65 -26.10 -11.49
CA THR A 236 -10.54 -25.26 -11.93
C THR A 236 -9.48 -25.11 -10.82
N PRO A 237 -8.17 -25.07 -11.13
CA PRO A 237 -7.17 -24.76 -10.13
C PRO A 237 -7.34 -23.33 -9.60
N PHE A 238 -7.30 -23.17 -8.27
CA PHE A 238 -7.22 -21.84 -7.68
C PHE A 238 -5.91 -21.15 -8.11
N SER A 239 -5.99 -19.87 -8.46
CA SER A 239 -4.83 -19.06 -8.80
C SER A 239 -4.81 -17.83 -7.92
N PHE A 240 -3.76 -17.71 -7.10
CA PHE A 240 -3.47 -16.52 -6.29
C PHE A 240 -3.31 -15.27 -7.16
N ILE A 241 -2.63 -15.35 -8.31
CA ILE A 241 -2.44 -14.22 -9.22
C ILE A 241 -3.80 -13.73 -9.75
N LYS A 242 -4.66 -14.64 -10.23
CA LYS A 242 -6.00 -14.27 -10.70
C LYS A 242 -6.90 -13.79 -9.57
N ALA A 243 -6.83 -14.42 -8.39
CA ALA A 243 -7.58 -14.01 -7.21
C ALA A 243 -7.22 -12.59 -6.77
N ALA A 244 -5.94 -12.22 -6.85
CA ALA A 244 -5.47 -10.89 -6.51
C ALA A 244 -6.05 -9.79 -7.44
N ARG A 245 -6.46 -10.17 -8.66
CA ARG A 245 -7.13 -9.28 -9.62
C ARG A 245 -8.65 -9.23 -9.45
N GLN A 246 -9.26 -9.94 -8.50
CA GLN A 246 -10.71 -9.85 -8.30
C GLN A 246 -11.19 -8.43 -7.93
N PRO A 247 -10.51 -7.68 -7.03
CA PRO A 247 -10.92 -6.31 -6.69
C PRO A 247 -10.57 -5.30 -7.79
N ASN A 248 -9.53 -5.57 -8.58
CA ASN A 248 -9.08 -4.73 -9.69
C ASN A 248 -8.80 -5.61 -10.92
N PRO A 249 -9.83 -5.95 -11.71
CA PRO A 249 -9.68 -6.85 -12.85
C PRO A 249 -8.85 -6.23 -13.97
N VAL A 250 -8.21 -7.08 -14.78
CA VAL A 250 -7.56 -6.61 -16.02
C VAL A 250 -8.61 -5.91 -16.91
N PRO A 251 -8.34 -4.69 -17.39
CA PRO A 251 -9.31 -3.94 -18.20
C PRO A 251 -9.78 -4.73 -19.43
N LEU A 252 -11.10 -4.86 -19.61
CA LEU A 252 -11.69 -5.62 -20.72
C LEU A 252 -11.25 -5.11 -22.10
N GLY A 253 -11.05 -3.79 -22.24
CA GLY A 253 -10.64 -3.15 -23.48
C GLY A 253 -9.14 -3.22 -23.79
N ILE A 254 -8.31 -3.79 -22.91
CA ILE A 254 -6.84 -3.71 -23.02
C ILE A 254 -6.32 -4.22 -24.37
N SER A 255 -6.92 -5.31 -24.88
CA SER A 255 -6.60 -5.88 -26.19
C SER A 255 -6.84 -4.87 -27.32
N SER A 256 -8.00 -4.21 -27.34
CA SER A 256 -8.30 -3.20 -28.36
C SER A 256 -7.37 -1.98 -28.29
N HIS A 257 -7.03 -1.52 -27.08
CA HIS A 257 -6.14 -0.37 -26.90
C HIS A 257 -4.72 -0.67 -27.36
N ILE A 258 -4.16 -1.83 -26.99
CA ILE A 258 -2.85 -2.26 -27.45
C ILE A 258 -2.86 -2.44 -28.97
N THR A 259 -3.91 -3.03 -29.54
CA THR A 259 -4.06 -3.19 -30.99
C THR A 259 -4.00 -1.85 -31.71
N ASN A 260 -4.81 -0.88 -31.28
CA ASN A 260 -4.87 0.43 -31.90
C ASN A 260 -3.55 1.18 -31.73
N PHE A 261 -2.94 1.10 -30.55
CA PHE A 261 -1.64 1.71 -30.29
C PHE A 261 -0.56 1.15 -31.21
N VAL A 262 -0.40 -0.18 -31.27
CA VAL A 262 0.62 -0.83 -32.09
C VAL A 262 0.44 -0.54 -33.59
N LYS A 263 -0.81 -0.45 -34.08
CA LYS A 263 -1.10 -0.08 -35.48
C LYS A 263 -0.66 1.33 -35.86
N LEU A 264 -0.59 2.26 -34.90
CA LEU A 264 -0.16 3.63 -35.12
C LEU A 264 1.36 3.80 -35.11
N ILE A 265 2.11 2.79 -34.65
CA ILE A 265 3.56 2.86 -34.48
C ILE A 265 4.28 2.21 -35.66
N SER A 266 5.31 2.89 -36.16
CA SER A 266 6.17 2.33 -37.19
C SER A 266 6.89 1.08 -36.65
N PRO A 267 7.11 0.03 -37.47
CA PRO A 267 7.83 -1.16 -37.02
C PRO A 267 9.22 -0.87 -36.42
N ASN A 268 9.89 0.19 -36.89
CA ASN A 268 11.22 0.59 -36.42
C ASN A 268 11.20 1.23 -35.02
N SER A 269 10.03 1.69 -34.56
CA SER A 269 9.84 2.32 -33.25
C SER A 269 9.24 1.37 -32.22
N LEU A 270 9.01 0.11 -32.57
CA LEU A 270 8.41 -0.87 -31.66
C LEU A 270 9.28 -1.06 -30.41
N ASP A 271 10.58 -1.24 -30.60
CA ASP A 271 11.52 -1.57 -29.52
C ASP A 271 11.80 -0.38 -28.61
N SER A 272 12.04 0.77 -29.22
CA SER A 272 12.48 1.98 -28.54
C SER A 272 11.33 2.72 -27.88
N PHE A 273 10.09 2.49 -28.31
CA PHE A 273 8.92 3.22 -27.84
C PHE A 273 7.75 2.32 -27.45
N ALA A 274 7.22 1.50 -28.36
CA ALA A 274 5.97 0.78 -28.07
C ALA A 274 6.12 -0.26 -26.94
N VAL A 275 7.18 -1.07 -26.98
CA VAL A 275 7.46 -2.12 -25.99
C VAL A 275 7.61 -1.53 -24.57
N PRO A 276 8.47 -0.52 -24.33
CA PRO A 276 8.57 0.13 -23.02
C PRO A 276 7.25 0.73 -22.50
N ILE A 277 6.47 1.36 -23.38
CA ILE A 277 5.20 1.99 -23.01
C ILE A 277 4.15 0.93 -22.63
N ILE A 278 3.99 -0.12 -23.45
CA ILE A 278 3.06 -1.22 -23.15
C ILE A 278 3.46 -1.91 -21.85
N ALA A 279 4.74 -2.25 -21.70
CA ALA A 279 5.26 -2.86 -20.48
C ALA A 279 4.96 -1.98 -19.25
N SER A 280 5.13 -0.66 -19.36
CA SER A 280 4.92 0.27 -18.24
C SER A 280 3.46 0.36 -17.84
N ALA A 281 2.56 0.42 -18.84
CA ALA A 281 1.13 0.40 -18.59
C ALA A 281 0.67 -0.91 -17.92
N LEU A 282 1.17 -2.05 -18.40
CA LEU A 282 0.86 -3.36 -17.81
C LEU A 282 1.41 -3.49 -16.39
N CYS A 283 2.63 -3.01 -16.14
CA CYS A 283 3.26 -3.01 -14.81
C CYS A 283 2.44 -2.20 -13.81
N PHE A 284 2.04 -0.98 -14.20
CA PHE A 284 1.25 -0.10 -13.36
C PHE A 284 -0.15 -0.68 -13.07
N ASP A 285 -0.77 -1.31 -14.07
CA ASP A 285 -2.02 -2.04 -13.88
C ASP A 285 -1.86 -3.23 -12.93
N SER A 286 -0.77 -4.00 -13.07
CA SER A 286 -0.54 -5.26 -12.34
C SER A 286 -0.24 -5.07 -10.86
N PHE A 287 0.51 -4.01 -10.51
CA PHE A 287 1.04 -3.78 -9.17
C PHE A 287 0.56 -2.42 -8.59
N PRO A 288 -0.75 -2.22 -8.40
CA PRO A 288 -1.26 -1.03 -7.73
C PRO A 288 -0.84 -1.03 -6.24
N PRO A 289 -0.88 0.13 -5.55
CA PRO A 289 -0.55 0.21 -4.13
C PRO A 289 -1.32 -0.82 -3.28
N GLY A 290 -0.60 -1.54 -2.42
CA GLY A 290 -1.17 -2.58 -1.55
C GLY A 290 -1.33 -3.97 -2.19
N MET A 291 -1.10 -4.11 -3.50
CA MET A 291 -1.07 -5.40 -4.19
C MET A 291 0.09 -6.27 -3.68
N HIS A 292 -0.14 -7.58 -3.59
CA HIS A 292 0.96 -8.52 -3.31
C HIS A 292 1.94 -8.55 -4.48
N ALA A 293 3.23 -8.37 -4.20
CA ALA A 293 4.29 -8.34 -5.21
C ALA A 293 4.68 -9.77 -5.61
N PHE A 294 3.86 -10.42 -6.43
CA PHE A 294 4.19 -11.71 -7.05
C PHE A 294 5.39 -11.60 -7.99
N ASP A 295 5.97 -12.75 -8.32
CA ASP A 295 6.97 -12.85 -9.39
C ASP A 295 6.44 -12.24 -10.72
N PRO A 296 7.11 -11.22 -11.28
CA PRO A 296 6.62 -10.49 -12.45
C PRO A 296 6.45 -11.38 -13.69
N ASP A 297 7.34 -12.35 -13.86
CA ASP A 297 7.32 -13.25 -15.01
C ASP A 297 6.05 -14.13 -14.97
N GLN A 298 5.76 -14.71 -13.81
CA GLN A 298 4.53 -15.47 -13.59
C GLN A 298 3.27 -14.61 -13.75
N VAL A 299 3.27 -13.35 -13.27
CA VAL A 299 2.14 -12.43 -13.45
C VAL A 299 1.88 -12.17 -14.94
N PHE A 300 2.94 -11.88 -15.69
CA PHE A 300 2.84 -11.57 -17.11
C PHE A 300 2.31 -12.76 -17.90
N ASP A 301 2.88 -13.93 -17.66
CA ASP A 301 2.48 -15.17 -18.31
C ASP A 301 1.03 -15.54 -18.01
N LYS A 302 0.60 -15.35 -16.76
CA LYS A 302 -0.76 -15.68 -16.32
C LYS A 302 -1.82 -14.72 -16.86
N LEU A 303 -1.50 -13.43 -16.96
CA LEU A 303 -2.49 -12.39 -17.26
C LEU A 303 -2.47 -11.92 -18.72
N TYR A 304 -1.30 -11.83 -19.36
CA TYR A 304 -1.14 -11.08 -20.61
C TYR A 304 -0.59 -11.89 -21.78
N MET A 305 0.30 -12.87 -21.54
CA MET A 305 1.02 -13.56 -22.61
C MET A 305 0.10 -14.16 -23.69
N ARG A 306 -0.94 -14.90 -23.29
CA ARG A 306 -1.89 -15.49 -24.25
C ARG A 306 -2.58 -14.42 -25.11
N MET A 307 -3.09 -13.37 -24.46
CA MET A 307 -3.79 -12.27 -25.12
C MET A 307 -2.87 -11.53 -26.11
N LEU A 308 -1.62 -11.27 -25.73
CA LEU A 308 -0.65 -10.58 -26.59
C LEU A 308 -0.27 -11.42 -27.80
N ARG A 309 -0.07 -12.73 -27.65
CA ARG A 309 0.20 -13.64 -28.78
C ARG A 309 -0.94 -13.66 -29.79
N GLU A 310 -2.18 -13.78 -29.31
CA GLU A 310 -3.39 -13.77 -30.14
C GLU A 310 -3.53 -12.43 -30.89
N LEU A 311 -3.40 -11.32 -30.18
CA LEU A 311 -3.50 -9.97 -30.73
C LEU A 311 -2.43 -9.67 -31.78
N LEU A 312 -1.16 -9.93 -31.47
CA LEU A 312 -0.06 -9.56 -32.36
C LEU A 312 0.00 -10.45 -33.60
N GLY A 313 -0.46 -11.70 -33.50
CA GLY A 313 -0.70 -12.55 -34.66
C GLY A 313 -1.74 -11.94 -35.63
N GLN A 314 -2.78 -11.28 -35.11
CA GLN A 314 -3.79 -10.59 -35.93
C GLN A 314 -3.28 -9.26 -36.50
N VAL A 315 -2.44 -8.51 -35.75
CA VAL A 315 -1.90 -7.23 -36.21
C VAL A 315 -0.84 -7.41 -37.31
N TYR A 316 -0.01 -8.46 -37.19
CA TYR A 316 1.09 -8.73 -38.10
C TYR A 316 0.97 -10.11 -38.79
N PRO A 317 -0.13 -10.39 -39.52
CA PRO A 317 -0.40 -11.72 -40.07
C PRO A 317 0.63 -12.18 -41.11
N ARG A 318 1.33 -11.23 -41.74
CA ARG A 318 2.40 -11.50 -42.73
C ARG A 318 3.81 -11.43 -42.14
N ARG A 319 3.97 -11.13 -40.84
CA ARG A 319 5.29 -11.05 -40.16
C ARG A 319 5.28 -11.93 -38.92
N VAL A 320 5.19 -13.25 -39.13
CA VAL A 320 5.01 -14.24 -38.06
C VAL A 320 6.13 -14.20 -37.03
N GLU A 321 7.39 -14.08 -37.46
CA GLU A 321 8.55 -13.99 -36.55
C GLU A 321 8.54 -12.73 -35.67
N LEU A 322 8.08 -11.61 -36.24
CA LEU A 322 7.93 -10.37 -35.48
C LEU A 322 6.76 -10.48 -34.49
N ALA A 323 5.63 -11.04 -34.93
CA ALA A 323 4.45 -11.24 -34.09
C ALA A 323 4.72 -12.18 -32.90
N SER A 324 5.52 -13.23 -33.11
CA SER A 324 5.86 -14.19 -32.05
C SER A 324 6.90 -13.64 -31.07
N SER A 325 7.82 -12.77 -31.50
CA SER A 325 8.88 -12.23 -30.65
C SER A 325 8.46 -11.04 -29.79
N ILE A 326 7.56 -10.17 -30.25
CA ILE A 326 7.12 -8.98 -29.49
C ILE A 326 6.60 -9.30 -28.07
N PRO A 327 5.73 -10.31 -27.84
CA PRO A 327 5.27 -10.66 -26.50
C PRO A 327 6.39 -10.93 -25.50
N ASP A 328 7.43 -11.69 -25.88
CA ASP A 328 8.57 -12.00 -25.01
C ASP A 328 9.42 -10.75 -24.71
N ARG A 329 9.46 -9.80 -25.64
CA ARG A 329 10.15 -8.52 -25.47
C ARG A 329 9.39 -7.60 -24.53
N ILE A 330 8.06 -7.57 -24.64
CA ILE A 330 7.18 -6.88 -23.68
C ILE A 330 7.33 -7.53 -22.29
N ARG A 331 7.35 -8.87 -22.19
CA ARG A 331 7.62 -9.58 -20.93
C ARG A 331 8.95 -9.14 -20.32
N THR A 332 10.01 -9.12 -21.12
CA THR A 332 11.35 -8.72 -20.66
C THR A 332 11.35 -7.28 -20.13
N ALA A 333 10.75 -6.34 -20.88
CA ALA A 333 10.62 -4.95 -20.45
C ALA A 333 9.74 -4.79 -19.20
N PHE A 334 8.66 -5.58 -19.07
CA PHE A 334 7.78 -5.62 -17.90
C PHE A 334 8.53 -6.07 -16.65
N CYS A 335 9.25 -7.19 -16.73
CA CYS A 335 10.04 -7.71 -15.60
C CYS A 335 11.14 -6.73 -15.19
N GLN A 336 11.85 -6.14 -16.16
CA GLN A 336 12.85 -5.10 -15.88
C GLN A 336 12.24 -3.89 -15.20
N GLN A 337 11.07 -3.41 -15.64
CA GLN A 337 10.42 -2.27 -15.02
C GLN A 337 10.02 -2.56 -13.58
N VAL A 338 9.47 -3.73 -13.28
CA VAL A 338 9.14 -4.09 -11.88
C VAL A 338 10.38 -4.11 -11.00
N LEU A 339 11.49 -4.70 -11.48
CA LEU A 339 12.78 -4.72 -10.76
C LEU A 339 13.38 -3.32 -10.55
N HIS A 340 13.11 -2.37 -11.44
CA HIS A 340 13.55 -0.99 -11.26
C HIS A 340 12.59 -0.17 -10.39
N CYS A 341 11.32 -0.58 -10.28
CA CYS A 341 10.32 0.02 -9.40
C CYS A 341 10.49 -0.40 -7.94
N THR A 342 11.17 -1.51 -7.66
CA THR A 342 11.60 -1.86 -6.30
C THR A 342 12.76 -0.95 -5.92
N ALA A 343 12.60 -0.17 -4.85
CA ALA A 343 13.58 0.83 -4.45
C ALA A 343 14.98 0.20 -4.30
N ASP A 344 15.99 0.90 -4.83
CA ASP A 344 17.34 0.35 -4.98
C ASP A 344 18.01 0.03 -3.63
N ASP A 345 17.52 0.62 -2.53
CA ASP A 345 18.04 0.50 -1.16
C ASP A 345 16.88 0.68 -0.16
N VAL A 346 16.05 -0.35 0.07
CA VAL A 346 15.12 -0.33 1.23
C VAL A 346 15.89 -0.82 2.44
N ASP A 347 16.26 0.09 3.34
CA ASP A 347 16.77 -0.28 4.65
C ASP A 347 15.67 -1.06 5.41
N PRO A 348 15.89 -2.32 5.81
CA PRO A 348 14.92 -3.08 6.59
C PRO A 348 14.53 -2.38 7.91
N GLU A 349 15.43 -1.56 8.48
CA GLU A 349 15.17 -0.79 9.70
C GLU A 349 14.37 0.49 9.42
N GLU A 350 14.45 1.03 8.19
CA GLU A 350 13.72 2.23 7.76
C GLU A 350 12.92 2.00 6.46
N PRO A 351 11.93 1.08 6.46
CA PRO A 351 11.23 0.63 5.24
C PRO A 351 10.38 1.71 4.56
N TRP A 352 10.26 2.88 5.19
CA TRP A 352 9.49 4.01 4.71
C TRP A 352 10.35 5.10 4.08
N LYS A 353 11.68 4.96 4.10
CA LYS A 353 12.58 5.75 3.28
C LYS A 353 12.81 5.01 1.98
N PHE A 354 12.58 5.68 0.85
CA PHE A 354 12.81 5.07 -0.45
C PHE A 354 13.56 6.03 -1.38
N LYS A 355 14.48 5.43 -2.14
CA LYS A 355 15.27 6.12 -3.16
C LYS A 355 15.05 5.41 -4.49
N LEU A 356 14.70 6.21 -5.50
CA LEU A 356 14.71 5.77 -6.89
C LEU A 356 15.96 6.37 -7.53
N SER A 357 17.03 5.59 -7.71
CA SER A 357 18.32 6.14 -8.20
C SER A 357 18.25 6.66 -9.63
N LYS A 358 17.26 6.20 -10.41
CA LYS A 358 17.01 6.59 -11.80
C LYS A 358 15.52 6.67 -12.09
N CYS A 359 15.14 7.59 -12.97
CA CYS A 359 13.78 7.65 -13.51
C CYS A 359 13.47 6.37 -14.30
N LEU A 360 12.33 5.73 -14.02
CA LEU A 360 11.91 4.48 -14.66
C LEU A 360 11.70 4.62 -16.18
N LEU A 361 11.25 5.79 -16.61
CA LEU A 361 10.93 6.09 -18.01
C LEU A 361 12.15 6.56 -18.79
N CYS A 362 12.80 7.65 -18.36
CA CYS A 362 13.88 8.28 -19.12
C CYS A 362 15.30 7.91 -18.63
N LYS A 363 15.42 7.09 -17.59
CA LYS A 363 16.68 6.61 -17.00
C LYS A 363 17.64 7.69 -16.48
N LYS A 364 17.21 8.97 -16.45
CA LYS A 364 17.96 10.05 -15.81
C LYS A 364 18.20 9.74 -14.34
N ALA A 365 19.38 10.05 -13.83
CA ALA A 365 19.72 9.89 -12.43
C ALA A 365 18.77 10.73 -11.56
N ASN A 366 18.40 10.17 -10.41
CA ASN A 366 17.62 10.83 -9.38
C ASN A 366 18.32 10.59 -8.02
N SER A 367 18.59 11.68 -7.31
CA SER A 367 19.21 11.65 -5.99
C SER A 367 18.21 11.93 -4.86
N VAL A 368 16.93 12.11 -5.18
CA VAL A 368 15.90 12.44 -4.20
C VAL A 368 15.56 11.20 -3.37
N GLU A 369 15.64 11.38 -2.06
CA GLU A 369 15.12 10.46 -1.05
C GLU A 369 13.71 10.89 -0.66
N TYR A 370 12.83 9.91 -0.51
CA TYR A 370 11.43 10.14 -0.17
C TYR A 370 11.09 9.43 1.14
N ASN A 371 10.54 10.18 2.10
CA ASN A 371 10.10 9.63 3.38
C ASN A 371 8.58 9.47 3.37
N LEU A 372 8.11 8.24 3.38
CA LEU A 372 6.69 7.93 3.50
C LEU A 372 6.28 7.87 4.96
N LYS A 373 5.05 8.28 5.21
CA LYS A 373 4.40 8.02 6.48
C LYS A 373 4.15 6.50 6.61
N PRO A 374 4.56 5.85 7.72
CA PRO A 374 4.23 4.45 7.99
C PRO A 374 2.72 4.20 7.97
N SER A 375 2.30 3.04 7.44
CA SER A 375 0.88 2.68 7.37
C SER A 375 0.22 2.54 8.75
N THR A 376 0.99 2.13 9.76
CA THR A 376 0.54 1.97 11.15
C THR A 376 0.63 3.24 11.99
N ALA A 377 1.38 4.25 11.55
CA ALA A 377 1.51 5.51 12.27
C ALA A 377 0.22 6.35 12.15
N GLY A 378 -0.07 7.17 13.16
CA GLY A 378 -1.05 8.23 13.03
C GLY A 378 -0.60 9.36 12.12
N VAL A 379 -1.55 10.22 11.73
CA VAL A 379 -1.24 11.44 10.96
C VAL A 379 -0.83 12.54 11.92
N ARG A 380 0.25 13.25 11.57
CA ARG A 380 0.69 14.48 12.21
C ARG A 380 0.37 15.63 11.28
N ALA A 381 -0.53 16.52 11.69
CA ALA A 381 -1.11 17.55 10.84
C ALA A 381 -0.79 18.95 11.36
N LEU A 382 -0.45 19.86 10.45
CA LEU A 382 -0.27 21.29 10.74
C LEU A 382 -1.24 22.14 9.92
N GLU A 383 -2.03 22.96 10.60
CA GLU A 383 -2.84 24.00 9.98
C GLU A 383 -2.24 25.38 10.25
N MET A 384 -1.72 25.99 9.19
CA MET A 384 -1.31 27.39 9.14
C MET A 384 -2.31 28.18 8.32
N GLY A 385 -3.52 28.33 8.82
CA GLY A 385 -4.59 29.04 8.12
C GLY A 385 -5.76 29.37 9.03
N GLY A 386 -6.47 30.43 8.65
CA GLY A 386 -7.27 31.25 9.56
C GLY A 386 -6.81 32.70 9.39
N ASP A 387 -7.71 33.64 9.62
CA ASP A 387 -7.67 35.08 9.38
C ASP A 387 -6.44 35.89 9.89
N GLY A 388 -5.36 35.26 10.38
CA GLY A 388 -4.13 35.93 10.72
C GLY A 388 -3.06 35.01 11.30
N VAL A 389 -2.38 34.23 10.45
CA VAL A 389 -1.02 33.77 10.79
C VAL A 389 -0.18 35.03 11.02
N SER A 390 0.04 35.31 12.29
CA SER A 390 0.82 36.42 12.80
C SER A 390 2.29 36.04 12.83
N LEU A 391 3.17 37.03 12.95
CA LEU A 391 4.57 36.75 13.27
C LEU A 391 4.72 35.89 14.53
N GLN A 392 3.81 36.03 15.49
CA GLN A 392 3.80 35.28 16.75
C GLN A 392 3.54 33.77 16.53
N ASP A 393 2.75 33.39 15.52
CA ASP A 393 2.52 31.97 15.20
C ASP A 393 3.76 31.30 14.62
N ILE A 394 4.49 32.03 13.75
CA ILE A 394 5.79 31.57 13.23
C ILE A 394 6.84 31.55 14.35
N GLN A 395 6.84 32.53 15.26
CA GLN A 395 7.68 32.51 16.46
C GLN A 395 7.34 31.34 17.39
N THR A 396 6.06 30.94 17.46
CA THR A 396 5.64 29.77 18.24
C THR A 396 6.18 28.49 17.62
N LEU A 397 6.20 28.36 16.29
CA LEU A 397 6.89 27.24 15.62
C LEU A 397 8.39 27.21 15.94
N GLN A 398 9.05 28.38 16.01
CA GLN A 398 10.45 28.48 16.40
C GLN A 398 10.64 28.08 17.88
N TYR A 399 9.71 28.48 18.74
CA TYR A 399 9.71 28.09 20.15
C TYR A 399 9.54 26.57 20.30
N ILE A 400 8.62 25.96 19.56
CA ILE A 400 8.41 24.51 19.51
C ILE A 400 9.70 23.80 19.09
N GLU A 401 10.35 24.27 18.02
CA GLU A 401 11.62 23.72 17.54
C GLU A 401 12.75 23.80 18.59
N THR A 402 12.86 24.93 19.30
CA THR A 402 13.90 25.15 20.33
C THR A 402 13.65 24.41 21.65
N GLN A 403 12.41 24.38 22.14
CA GLN A 403 12.08 23.78 23.44
C GLN A 403 12.02 22.26 23.40
N LEU A 404 11.44 21.70 22.34
CA LEU A 404 11.32 20.25 22.21
C LEU A 404 12.67 19.59 21.92
N ARG A 405 13.72 20.37 21.64
CA ARG A 405 15.08 19.91 21.27
C ARG A 405 15.01 18.74 20.27
N LEU A 406 14.12 18.88 19.28
CA LEU A 406 13.80 17.79 18.39
C LEU A 406 15.07 17.40 17.62
N PRO A 407 15.42 16.10 17.56
CA PRO A 407 16.65 15.65 16.89
C PRO A 407 16.60 15.83 15.37
N MET A 408 15.52 16.37 14.83
CA MET A 408 15.24 16.56 13.41
C MET A 408 14.47 17.86 13.18
N PRO A 409 14.64 18.52 12.03
CA PRO A 409 13.98 19.80 11.70
C PRO A 409 12.46 19.73 11.86
N LEU A 410 11.84 20.86 12.26
CA LEU A 410 10.40 20.96 12.50
C LEU A 410 9.53 20.35 11.38
N ARG A 411 9.94 20.54 10.12
CA ARG A 411 9.20 20.05 8.95
C ARG A 411 8.98 18.53 8.95
N GLU A 412 9.90 17.75 9.50
CA GLU A 412 9.83 16.28 9.47
C GLU A 412 8.86 15.70 10.51
N HIS A 413 8.28 16.56 11.34
CA HIS A 413 7.27 16.19 12.34
C HIS A 413 5.84 16.19 11.80
N PHE A 414 5.62 16.60 10.55
CA PHE A 414 4.29 16.69 9.96
C PHE A 414 4.19 15.88 8.67
N ASP A 415 3.10 15.13 8.53
CA ASP A 415 2.80 14.33 7.34
C ASP A 415 1.96 15.13 6.33
N ILE A 416 1.08 16.01 6.82
CA ILE A 416 0.25 16.92 6.02
C ILE A 416 0.25 18.32 6.62
N VAL A 417 0.41 19.32 5.76
CA VAL A 417 0.36 20.73 6.13
C VAL A 417 -0.59 21.48 5.21
N ILE A 418 -1.48 22.28 5.80
CA ILE A 418 -2.38 23.17 5.06
C ILE A 418 -2.09 24.63 5.37
N GLY A 419 -1.93 25.44 4.33
CA GLY A 419 -1.65 26.87 4.42
C GLY A 419 -2.77 27.72 3.83
N GLY A 420 -3.15 28.82 4.49
CA GLY A 420 -4.10 29.81 3.97
C GLY A 420 -3.59 31.23 4.20
N GLY A 421 -3.85 32.14 3.25
CA GLY A 421 -3.43 33.54 3.37
C GLY A 421 -1.94 33.69 3.64
N ARG A 422 -1.57 34.35 4.76
CA ARG A 422 -0.17 34.50 5.20
C ARG A 422 0.50 33.18 5.58
N GLY A 423 -0.26 32.20 6.08
CA GLY A 423 0.26 30.88 6.41
C GLY A 423 0.71 30.10 5.18
N ALA A 424 0.19 30.42 3.99
CA ALA A 424 0.68 29.85 2.75
C ALA A 424 2.15 30.22 2.49
N LEU A 425 2.58 31.45 2.82
CA LEU A 425 3.99 31.83 2.71
C LEU A 425 4.86 30.98 3.65
N ALA A 426 4.43 30.82 4.90
CA ALA A 426 5.18 30.07 5.89
C ALA A 426 5.30 28.58 5.51
N VAL A 427 4.20 27.98 5.09
CA VAL A 427 4.19 26.59 4.59
C VAL A 427 5.14 26.42 3.40
N MET A 428 5.09 27.33 2.42
CA MET A 428 5.94 27.22 1.24
C MET A 428 7.43 27.45 1.57
N GLU A 429 7.77 28.35 2.48
CA GLU A 429 9.17 28.57 2.84
C GLU A 429 9.77 27.45 3.70
N ILE A 430 9.03 26.96 4.71
CA ILE A 430 9.51 25.93 5.63
C ILE A 430 9.53 24.56 4.96
N PHE A 431 8.46 24.19 4.25
CA PHE A 431 8.25 22.82 3.76
C PHE A 431 8.67 22.63 2.30
N CYS A 432 8.46 23.61 1.41
CA CYS A 432 8.88 23.49 0.00
C CYS A 432 10.30 23.97 -0.26
N ASN A 433 10.71 25.03 0.46
CA ASN A 433 11.97 25.71 0.20
C ASN A 433 13.04 25.41 1.26
N GLU A 434 12.74 24.47 2.16
CA GLU A 434 13.64 23.95 3.18
C GLU A 434 14.29 25.01 4.08
N ARG A 435 13.63 26.17 4.26
CA ARG A 435 14.18 27.25 5.08
C ARG A 435 13.90 27.00 6.55
N THR A 436 14.79 27.53 7.39
CA THR A 436 14.57 27.58 8.84
C THR A 436 13.40 28.49 9.16
N VAL A 437 12.76 28.26 10.31
CA VAL A 437 11.66 29.10 10.80
C VAL A 437 12.11 30.57 10.94
N GLY A 438 13.35 30.80 11.37
CA GLY A 438 13.94 32.15 11.49
C GLY A 438 14.07 32.89 10.15
N ASN A 439 14.36 32.19 9.05
CA ASN A 439 14.36 32.80 7.73
C ASN A 439 12.95 33.17 7.26
N CYS A 440 11.96 32.34 7.61
CA CYS A 440 10.57 32.63 7.31
C CYS A 440 10.05 33.89 8.02
N LEU A 441 10.46 34.13 9.26
CA LEU A 441 10.11 35.34 10.01
C LEU A 441 10.50 36.64 9.29
N LYS A 442 11.62 36.64 8.54
CA LYS A 442 12.06 37.80 7.77
C LYS A 442 11.11 38.08 6.60
N SER A 443 10.73 37.04 5.86
CA SER A 443 9.76 37.15 4.77
C SER A 443 8.38 37.56 5.28
N ALA A 444 7.97 37.03 6.44
CA ALA A 444 6.70 37.38 7.07
C ALA A 444 6.65 38.85 7.55
N HIS A 445 7.75 39.40 8.08
CA HIS A 445 7.84 40.83 8.43
C HIS A 445 7.59 41.73 7.21
N ILE A 446 8.18 41.37 6.06
CA ILE A 446 7.99 42.11 4.81
C ILE A 446 6.51 42.08 4.40
N VAL A 447 5.83 40.94 4.55
CA VAL A 447 4.37 40.84 4.29
C VAL A 447 3.56 41.75 5.21
N GLU A 448 3.90 41.76 6.50
CA GLU A 448 3.19 42.55 7.50
C GLU A 448 3.32 44.06 7.28
N GLU A 449 4.54 44.55 6.99
CA GLU A 449 4.78 45.96 6.69
C GLU A 449 3.95 46.45 5.50
N MET A 450 3.79 45.65 4.45
CA MET A 450 2.99 46.07 3.29
C MET A 450 1.49 46.05 3.57
N ASP A 451 1.00 45.10 4.36
CA ASP A 451 -0.41 45.08 4.75
C ASP A 451 -0.75 46.27 5.66
N ILE A 452 0.18 46.71 6.52
CA ILE A 452 0.06 47.96 7.29
C ILE A 452 0.00 49.17 6.34
N GLN A 453 0.88 49.26 5.34
CA GLN A 453 0.88 50.34 4.35
C GLN A 453 -0.45 50.41 3.55
N ARG A 454 -1.04 49.25 3.22
CA ARG A 454 -2.34 49.15 2.55
C ARG A 454 -3.51 49.59 3.42
N GLN A 455 -3.50 49.23 4.71
CA GLN A 455 -4.58 49.59 5.64
C GLN A 455 -4.51 51.06 6.07
N GLY A 456 -3.31 51.59 6.30
CA GLY A 456 -3.08 53.01 6.62
C GLY A 456 -3.50 53.96 5.50
N SER A 457 -3.51 53.50 4.25
CA SER A 457 -4.01 54.27 3.10
C SER A 457 -5.54 54.36 3.07
N LYS A 458 -6.27 53.35 3.58
CA LYS A 458 -7.74 53.35 3.69
C LYS A 458 -8.27 54.18 4.87
N SER A 459 -7.46 54.37 5.92
CA SER A 459 -7.88 55.01 7.19
C SER A 459 -7.82 56.55 7.19
N ARG A 460 -7.16 57.21 6.24
CA ARG A 460 -7.01 58.69 6.25
C ARG A 460 -8.24 59.47 5.75
N PHE A 461 -9.35 58.80 5.42
CA PHE A 461 -10.53 59.45 4.83
C PHE A 461 -11.83 59.28 5.63
N SER A 462 -11.73 58.99 6.94
CA SER A 462 -12.86 59.16 7.85
C SER A 462 -12.89 60.59 8.39
N THR A 463 -13.58 61.46 7.64
CA THR A 463 -14.28 62.69 8.10
C THR A 463 -13.49 63.70 8.95
N SER A 464 -12.93 64.71 8.30
CA SER A 464 -13.18 66.09 8.73
C SER A 464 -13.65 66.93 7.55
N THR A 465 -14.73 67.65 7.80
CA THR A 465 -15.60 68.29 6.83
C THR A 465 -15.05 69.67 6.46
N THR A 466 -14.66 69.86 5.20
CA THR A 466 -14.84 71.14 4.51
C THR A 466 -15.07 70.89 3.01
N GLN A 467 -16.31 71.14 2.59
CA GLN A 467 -16.71 71.19 1.19
C GLN A 467 -15.96 72.33 0.50
N THR A 468 -15.08 71.99 -0.46
CA THR A 468 -15.00 72.73 -1.73
C THR A 468 -14.33 71.86 -2.79
N LYS A 469 -15.02 71.76 -3.94
CA LYS A 469 -14.56 71.39 -5.29
C LYS A 469 -13.26 70.59 -5.38
N SER A 470 -13.36 69.28 -5.62
CA SER A 470 -12.55 68.63 -6.66
C SER A 470 -12.91 67.14 -6.84
N HIS A 471 -13.83 66.85 -7.79
CA HIS A 471 -14.01 65.50 -8.31
C HIS A 471 -12.69 64.93 -8.92
N MET A 472 -11.78 65.81 -9.38
CA MET A 472 -10.47 65.41 -9.92
C MET A 472 -9.46 64.99 -8.84
N VAL A 473 -9.51 65.55 -7.63
CA VAL A 473 -8.62 65.18 -6.50
C VAL A 473 -9.06 63.84 -5.92
N GLY A 474 -10.37 63.55 -5.89
CA GLY A 474 -10.89 62.23 -5.54
C GLY A 474 -10.52 61.14 -6.57
N LEU A 475 -10.48 61.48 -7.87
CA LEU A 475 -10.05 60.55 -8.92
C LEU A 475 -8.53 60.35 -8.92
N ALA A 476 -7.75 61.43 -8.82
CA ALA A 476 -6.29 61.40 -8.78
C ALA A 476 -5.77 60.66 -7.54
N SER A 477 -6.42 60.83 -6.38
CA SER A 477 -6.07 60.08 -5.17
C SER A 477 -6.39 58.58 -5.28
N ARG A 478 -7.51 58.20 -5.90
CA ARG A 478 -7.84 56.79 -6.21
C ARG A 478 -6.88 56.17 -7.22
N VAL A 479 -6.46 56.93 -8.24
CA VAL A 479 -5.44 56.49 -9.21
C VAL A 479 -4.09 56.36 -8.52
N GLN A 480 -3.69 57.31 -7.68
CA GLN A 480 -2.43 57.25 -6.93
C GLN A 480 -2.42 56.07 -5.94
N GLU A 481 -3.56 55.79 -5.27
CA GLU A 481 -3.72 54.62 -4.41
C GLU A 481 -3.61 53.31 -5.20
N ALA A 482 -4.25 53.23 -6.38
CA ALA A 482 -4.12 52.09 -7.27
C ALA A 482 -2.68 51.90 -7.76
N VAL A 483 -2.00 52.97 -8.16
CA VAL A 483 -0.59 52.95 -8.60
C VAL A 483 0.33 52.54 -7.45
N ASN A 484 0.12 53.05 -6.24
CA ASN A 484 0.90 52.68 -5.05
C ASN A 484 0.70 51.20 -4.71
N ASN A 485 -0.54 50.70 -4.74
CA ASN A 485 -0.86 49.28 -4.52
C ASN A 485 -0.23 48.37 -5.60
N ILE A 486 -0.26 48.78 -6.86
CA ILE A 486 0.39 48.03 -7.95
C ILE A 486 1.90 48.00 -7.74
N THR A 487 2.52 49.14 -7.42
CA THR A 487 3.96 49.27 -7.22
C THR A 487 4.44 48.46 -6.01
N SER A 488 3.68 48.48 -4.90
CA SER A 488 3.98 47.64 -3.73
C SER A 488 3.87 46.15 -4.05
N ASN A 489 2.88 45.74 -4.86
CA ASN A 489 2.72 44.34 -5.25
C ASN A 489 3.87 43.87 -6.14
N ILE A 490 4.34 44.73 -7.06
CA ILE A 490 5.49 44.43 -7.92
C ILE A 490 6.76 44.25 -7.07
N ARG A 491 7.03 45.18 -6.14
CA ARG A 491 8.18 45.07 -5.23
C ARG A 491 8.10 43.81 -4.37
N PHE A 492 6.93 43.49 -3.84
CA PHE A 492 6.74 42.27 -3.08
C PHE A 492 7.01 41.03 -3.90
N VAL A 493 6.39 40.91 -5.08
CA VAL A 493 6.56 39.73 -5.93
C VAL A 493 8.03 39.58 -6.33
N SER A 494 8.73 40.69 -6.55
CA SER A 494 10.18 40.67 -6.79
C SER A 494 10.95 40.16 -5.56
N GLY A 495 10.68 40.70 -4.37
CA GLY A 495 11.29 40.27 -3.11
C GLY A 495 10.99 38.81 -2.76
N LEU A 496 9.76 38.36 -2.97
CA LEU A 496 9.33 36.98 -2.79
C LEU A 496 10.07 36.04 -3.74
N LYS A 497 10.15 36.39 -5.03
CA LYS A 497 10.90 35.59 -6.02
C LYS A 497 12.38 35.50 -5.66
N SER A 498 12.98 36.62 -5.22
CA SER A 498 14.36 36.64 -4.75
C SER A 498 14.54 35.75 -3.52
N SER A 499 13.63 35.84 -2.55
CA SER A 499 13.63 35.03 -1.32
C SER A 499 13.47 33.53 -1.59
N LEU A 500 12.62 33.17 -2.55
CA LEU A 500 12.38 31.80 -2.97
C LEU A 500 13.47 31.23 -3.89
N GLY A 501 14.34 32.08 -4.45
CA GLY A 501 15.44 31.68 -5.32
C GLY A 501 14.99 30.88 -6.55
N SER A 502 15.75 29.82 -6.88
CA SER A 502 15.48 28.95 -8.04
C SER A 502 14.18 28.15 -7.91
N ASN A 503 13.68 27.94 -6.69
CA ASN A 503 12.44 27.22 -6.43
C ASN A 503 11.19 28.05 -6.73
N ALA A 504 11.29 29.38 -6.80
CA ALA A 504 10.14 30.26 -7.06
C ALA A 504 9.34 29.81 -8.28
N GLN A 505 10.05 29.49 -9.38
CA GLN A 505 9.46 29.14 -10.68
C GLN A 505 9.12 27.66 -10.82
N LYS A 506 9.53 26.81 -9.86
CA LYS A 506 9.17 25.39 -9.90
C LYS A 506 7.67 25.22 -9.70
N PRO A 507 7.04 24.22 -10.35
CA PRO A 507 5.66 23.88 -10.09
C PRO A 507 5.48 23.34 -8.67
N LEU A 508 4.33 23.64 -8.04
CA LEU A 508 4.02 23.10 -6.70
C LEU A 508 3.95 21.56 -6.72
N PHE A 509 3.37 20.97 -7.75
CA PHE A 509 3.24 19.52 -7.89
C PHE A 509 4.59 18.81 -7.99
N GLY A 510 5.58 19.45 -8.62
CA GLY A 510 6.97 18.99 -8.69
C GLY A 510 7.80 19.32 -7.44
N CYS A 511 7.20 19.85 -6.37
CA CYS A 511 7.93 20.16 -5.16
C CYS A 511 8.17 18.90 -4.30
N HIS A 512 9.45 18.57 -4.13
CA HIS A 512 9.92 17.45 -3.32
C HIS A 512 10.06 17.86 -1.85
N ALA A 513 8.98 17.80 -1.08
CA ALA A 513 8.97 18.12 0.35
C ALA A 513 9.26 16.89 1.23
N ASN A 514 10.22 16.04 0.87
CA ASN A 514 10.57 14.78 1.57
C ASN A 514 9.35 13.91 1.92
N GLY A 515 8.37 13.82 1.01
CA GLY A 515 7.15 13.03 1.17
C GLY A 515 5.98 13.73 1.89
N ILE A 516 6.21 14.91 2.46
CA ILE A 516 5.20 15.74 3.14
C ILE A 516 4.14 16.21 2.14
N LYS A 517 2.87 16.12 2.56
CA LYS A 517 1.71 16.52 1.78
C LYS A 517 1.38 17.98 2.06
N ILE A 518 1.45 18.82 1.04
CA ILE A 518 1.26 20.27 1.14
C ILE A 518 -0.02 20.64 0.40
N ALA A 519 -0.89 21.38 1.08
CA ALA A 519 -2.10 21.95 0.52
C ALA A 519 -2.18 23.44 0.81
N ILE A 520 -2.51 24.26 -0.19
CA ILE A 520 -2.71 25.70 -0.05
C ILE A 520 -4.16 26.04 -0.37
N SER A 521 -4.89 26.53 0.63
CA SER A 521 -6.28 26.93 0.50
C SER A 521 -6.41 28.30 -0.17
N VAL A 522 -7.23 28.35 -1.21
CA VAL A 522 -7.60 29.55 -1.99
C VAL A 522 -9.11 29.53 -2.26
N ALA A 523 -9.66 30.59 -2.87
CA ALA A 523 -11.05 30.64 -3.29
C ALA A 523 -11.16 31.05 -4.77
N THR A 524 -12.15 30.53 -5.48
CA THR A 524 -12.46 31.02 -6.83
C THR A 524 -12.89 32.49 -6.80
N SER A 525 -12.67 33.19 -7.91
CA SER A 525 -13.11 34.59 -8.01
C SER A 525 -14.60 34.75 -8.34
N GLU A 526 -15.22 33.74 -8.96
CA GLU A 526 -16.61 33.77 -9.45
C GLU A 526 -17.63 33.46 -8.34
N ASP A 527 -17.53 32.28 -7.72
CA ASP A 527 -18.48 31.76 -6.74
C ASP A 527 -17.92 31.69 -5.31
N ARG A 528 -16.63 32.05 -5.13
CA ARG A 528 -15.91 32.01 -3.84
C ARG A 528 -15.89 30.62 -3.20
N SER A 529 -16.01 29.57 -4.01
CA SER A 529 -15.87 28.20 -3.54
C SER A 529 -14.42 27.92 -3.11
N PRO A 530 -14.21 27.13 -2.04
CA PRO A 530 -12.87 26.82 -1.56
C PRO A 530 -12.17 25.83 -2.49
N CYS A 531 -10.92 26.14 -2.85
CA CYS A 531 -10.08 25.27 -3.66
C CYS A 531 -8.69 25.09 -3.03
N LEU A 532 -7.97 24.06 -3.47
CA LEU A 532 -6.66 23.67 -3.00
C LEU A 532 -5.67 23.63 -4.16
N PHE A 533 -4.50 24.21 -3.95
CA PHE A 533 -3.29 23.87 -4.69
C PHE A 533 -2.50 22.85 -3.87
N THR A 534 -2.09 21.73 -4.46
CA THR A 534 -1.41 20.64 -3.74
C THR A 534 -0.12 20.18 -4.42
N ASN A 535 0.81 19.62 -3.64
CA ASN A 535 1.99 18.91 -4.20
C ASN A 535 1.73 17.42 -4.47
N TYR A 536 0.48 16.99 -4.43
CA TYR A 536 0.04 15.62 -4.65
C TYR A 536 -1.21 15.61 -5.53
N ASN A 537 -1.48 14.47 -6.17
CA ASN A 537 -2.68 14.30 -6.99
C ASN A 537 -3.91 14.33 -6.09
N GLY A 538 -5.00 14.97 -6.52
CA GLY A 538 -6.32 14.82 -5.88
C GLY A 538 -7.08 13.55 -6.33
N PRO A 539 -8.30 13.33 -5.83
CA PRO A 539 -9.14 12.18 -6.18
C PRO A 539 -9.49 12.08 -7.67
N ASP A 540 -10.00 10.90 -8.06
CA ASP A 540 -10.39 10.49 -9.41
C ASP A 540 -11.28 11.52 -10.14
N GLU A 541 -11.31 11.41 -11.48
CA GLU A 541 -11.82 12.38 -12.45
C GLU A 541 -13.27 12.87 -12.17
N LYS A 542 -14.10 12.03 -11.52
CA LYS A 542 -15.48 12.36 -11.12
C LYS A 542 -15.57 13.42 -10.01
N LEU A 543 -14.59 13.50 -9.10
CA LEU A 543 -14.53 14.48 -8.00
C LEU A 543 -13.77 15.75 -8.39
N ARG A 544 -12.93 15.73 -9.43
CA ARG A 544 -12.35 16.95 -10.02
C ARG A 544 -13.41 17.95 -10.45
N ARG A 545 -14.59 17.47 -10.86
CA ARG A 545 -15.75 18.31 -11.21
C ARG A 545 -16.33 19.11 -10.04
N GLN A 546 -16.00 18.76 -8.79
CA GLN A 546 -16.36 19.55 -7.60
C GLN A 546 -15.34 20.67 -7.29
N GLN A 547 -14.38 20.95 -8.20
CA GLN A 547 -13.46 22.10 -8.18
C GLN A 547 -12.57 22.29 -6.94
N VAL A 548 -12.45 21.30 -6.04
CA VAL A 548 -11.65 21.51 -4.83
C VAL A 548 -10.14 21.39 -5.07
N HIS A 549 -9.68 20.72 -6.13
CA HIS A 549 -8.26 20.67 -6.50
C HIS A 549 -8.05 21.47 -7.80
N VAL A 550 -7.20 22.49 -7.75
CA VAL A 550 -6.86 23.29 -8.92
C VAL A 550 -5.62 22.72 -9.59
N ARG A 551 -5.80 22.11 -10.76
CA ARG A 551 -4.70 21.64 -11.59
C ARG A 551 -5.01 21.83 -13.06
N LEU A 552 -4.03 22.33 -13.81
CA LEU A 552 -4.12 22.49 -15.26
C LEU A 552 -3.77 21.16 -15.94
N GLU A 553 -4.43 20.88 -17.06
CA GLU A 553 -4.21 19.63 -17.83
C GLU A 553 -2.84 19.62 -18.51
N ASP A 554 -2.33 20.79 -18.91
CA ASP A 554 -1.00 20.94 -19.47
C ASP A 554 0.06 21.09 -18.36
N ILE A 555 1.06 20.20 -18.41
CA ILE A 555 2.24 20.21 -17.52
C ILE A 555 3.03 21.52 -17.67
N GLY A 556 3.11 22.07 -18.89
CA GLY A 556 3.81 23.33 -19.17
C GLY A 556 3.15 24.54 -18.52
N GLU A 557 1.87 24.43 -18.16
CA GLU A 557 1.10 25.49 -17.52
C GLU A 557 1.01 25.34 -16.00
N GLU A 558 1.61 24.29 -15.41
CA GLU A 558 1.53 24.07 -13.97
C GLU A 558 1.92 25.32 -13.15
N ILE A 559 1.10 25.61 -12.13
CA ILE A 559 1.25 26.81 -11.34
C ILE A 559 2.54 26.77 -10.53
N SER A 560 3.36 27.80 -10.70
CA SER A 560 4.61 27.93 -9.95
C SER A 560 4.39 28.34 -8.50
N ILE A 561 5.33 27.97 -7.62
CA ILE A 561 5.28 28.23 -6.18
C ILE A 561 4.98 29.70 -5.87
N TRP A 562 5.67 30.64 -6.52
CA TRP A 562 5.43 32.07 -6.26
C TRP A 562 4.02 32.52 -6.67
N LYS A 563 3.44 31.93 -7.73
CA LYS A 563 2.06 32.23 -8.17
C LYS A 563 1.04 31.70 -7.16
N VAL A 564 1.26 30.52 -6.58
CA VAL A 564 0.42 29.95 -5.52
C VAL A 564 0.37 30.88 -4.30
N ILE A 565 1.53 31.35 -3.83
CA ILE A 565 1.61 32.31 -2.71
C ILE A 565 0.89 33.62 -3.05
N CYS A 566 1.08 34.14 -4.28
CA CYS A 566 0.39 35.35 -4.72
C CYS A 566 -1.13 35.19 -4.78
N ALA A 567 -1.60 34.01 -5.19
CA ALA A 567 -3.02 33.67 -5.18
C ALA A 567 -3.54 33.64 -3.74
N ALA A 568 -2.89 32.92 -2.83
CA ALA A 568 -3.28 32.84 -1.42
C ALA A 568 -3.33 34.21 -0.72
N LEU A 569 -2.41 35.13 -1.06
CA LEU A 569 -2.32 36.48 -0.50
C LEU A 569 -3.16 37.53 -1.25
N SER A 570 -3.90 37.16 -2.30
CA SER A 570 -4.70 38.10 -3.14
C SER A 570 -3.89 39.24 -3.75
N LEU A 571 -2.63 38.99 -4.15
CA LEU A 571 -1.70 40.05 -4.60
C LEU A 571 -1.74 40.33 -6.10
N ARG A 572 -2.47 39.55 -6.89
CA ARG A 572 -2.65 39.78 -8.33
C ARG A 572 -4.13 39.80 -8.72
N GLN A 573 -4.50 40.80 -9.52
CA GLN A 573 -5.86 40.95 -10.07
C GLN A 573 -6.14 40.08 -11.31
N ASN A 574 -5.09 39.54 -11.97
CA ASN A 574 -5.22 38.81 -13.25
C ASN A 574 -5.17 37.28 -13.14
N LEU A 575 -5.39 36.71 -11.95
CA LEU A 575 -5.65 35.27 -11.80
C LEU A 575 -7.16 35.12 -11.57
N SER A 576 -7.80 34.18 -12.27
CA SER A 576 -9.23 33.82 -12.06
C SER A 576 -9.50 33.19 -10.68
N ILE A 577 -8.45 33.06 -9.85
CA ILE A 577 -8.44 32.48 -8.52
C ILE A 577 -7.85 33.53 -7.57
N LYS A 578 -8.57 33.84 -6.48
CA LYS A 578 -8.20 34.87 -5.50
C LYS A 578 -7.98 34.24 -4.13
N GLY A 579 -7.22 34.94 -3.28
CA GLY A 579 -7.02 34.54 -1.90
C GLY A 579 -8.27 34.84 -1.09
N SER A 580 -8.52 34.01 -0.09
CA SER A 580 -9.58 34.26 0.89
C SER A 580 -9.20 35.47 1.75
N GLN A 581 -9.78 36.66 1.48
CA GLN A 581 -9.69 37.81 2.41
C GLN A 581 -11.07 38.39 2.78
N ARG A 582 -11.40 38.22 4.07
CA ARG A 582 -11.57 39.25 5.13
C ARG A 582 -12.90 39.96 5.43
N SER A 583 -14.04 39.76 4.76
CA SER A 583 -15.27 40.44 5.26
C SER A 583 -16.64 39.89 4.86
N ASP A 584 -16.71 38.92 3.95
CA ASP A 584 -18.00 38.63 3.30
C ASP A 584 -18.49 37.19 3.55
N LEU A 585 -17.70 36.38 4.25
CA LEU A 585 -17.94 34.94 4.41
C LEU A 585 -17.77 34.55 5.87
N GLY A 586 -18.82 34.74 6.66
CA GLY A 586 -18.94 34.07 7.94
C GLY A 586 -18.91 32.56 7.73
N GLY A 587 -17.84 31.89 8.17
CA GLY A 587 -17.81 30.42 8.28
C GLY A 587 -16.63 29.65 7.66
N LEU A 588 -15.64 30.30 7.02
CA LEU A 588 -14.56 29.55 6.34
C LEU A 588 -13.49 28.90 7.25
N GLU A 589 -13.38 29.30 8.52
CA GLU A 589 -12.45 28.66 9.48
C GLU A 589 -12.78 27.20 9.73
N ASP A 590 -14.07 26.86 9.71
CA ASP A 590 -14.53 25.48 9.86
C ASP A 590 -14.29 24.68 8.56
N SER A 591 -13.98 25.35 7.44
CA SER A 591 -13.72 24.72 6.14
C SER A 591 -12.29 24.23 5.98
N MET A 592 -11.25 24.95 6.45
CA MET A 592 -9.86 24.52 6.25
C MET A 592 -9.51 23.24 7.02
N THR A 593 -9.95 23.15 8.28
CA THR A 593 -9.81 21.92 9.07
C THR A 593 -10.55 20.76 8.41
N LYS A 594 -11.78 21.00 7.94
CA LYS A 594 -12.54 19.97 7.18
C LYS A 594 -11.82 19.55 5.90
N LEU A 595 -11.19 20.48 5.18
CA LEU A 595 -10.38 20.16 4.01
C LEU A 595 -9.18 19.31 4.40
N LEU A 596 -8.40 19.70 5.42
CA LEU A 596 -7.26 18.90 5.88
C LEU A 596 -7.68 17.49 6.32
N LEU A 597 -8.75 17.39 7.12
CA LEU A 597 -9.29 16.09 7.58
C LEU A 597 -9.77 15.24 6.41
N ARG A 598 -10.39 15.85 5.40
CA ARG A 598 -10.78 15.14 4.17
C ARG A 598 -9.57 14.68 3.37
N GLU A 599 -8.55 15.53 3.23
CA GLU A 599 -7.33 15.17 2.49
C GLU A 599 -6.57 14.04 3.19
N GLN A 600 -6.44 14.02 4.54
CA GLN A 600 -5.78 12.89 5.21
C GLN A 600 -6.55 11.57 5.06
N ASP A 601 -7.88 11.60 5.10
CA ASP A 601 -8.71 10.41 4.90
C ASP A 601 -8.53 9.86 3.50
N TRP A 602 -8.39 10.75 2.53
CA TRP A 602 -8.21 10.37 1.15
C TRP A 602 -6.80 9.83 0.89
N ILE A 603 -5.76 10.54 1.33
CA ILE A 603 -4.36 10.17 1.08
C ILE A 603 -4.02 8.83 1.75
N TRP A 604 -4.58 8.56 2.94
CA TRP A 604 -4.20 7.40 3.75
C TRP A 604 -5.35 6.44 4.08
N SER A 605 -6.53 6.59 3.46
CA SER A 605 -7.70 5.72 3.66
C SER A 605 -8.02 5.49 5.14
N ARG A 606 -8.14 6.59 5.90
CA ARG A 606 -8.19 6.56 7.38
C ARG A 606 -9.59 6.37 7.97
N ASP A 607 -10.63 6.19 7.16
CA ASP A 607 -12.01 5.99 7.62
C ASP A 607 -12.48 7.04 8.65
N LYS A 608 -12.11 8.32 8.45
CA LYS A 608 -12.47 9.46 9.33
C LYS A 608 -11.85 9.42 10.72
N LYS A 609 -10.66 8.82 10.86
CA LYS A 609 -9.87 8.90 12.10
C LYS A 609 -9.22 10.27 12.23
N ASP A 610 -9.25 10.80 13.45
CA ASP A 610 -8.52 12.02 13.78
C ASP A 610 -6.99 11.82 13.61
N PRO A 611 -6.25 12.92 13.37
CA PRO A 611 -4.79 12.91 13.47
C PRO A 611 -4.35 12.59 14.91
N ASP A 612 -3.21 11.92 15.07
CA ASP A 612 -2.64 11.66 16.41
C ASP A 612 -2.06 12.95 17.00
N VAL A 613 -1.53 13.81 16.13
CA VAL A 613 -1.07 15.15 16.47
C VAL A 613 -1.71 16.12 15.48
N PHE A 614 -2.45 17.10 15.99
CA PHE A 614 -2.97 18.19 15.19
C PHE A 614 -2.61 19.52 15.84
N ILE A 615 -1.78 20.30 15.15
CA ILE A 615 -1.39 21.66 15.57
C ILE A 615 -2.10 22.65 14.66
N ARG A 616 -2.89 23.52 15.29
CA ARG A 616 -3.63 24.58 14.60
C ARG A 616 -3.34 25.92 15.25
N PHE A 617 -2.98 26.90 14.42
CA PHE A 617 -2.84 28.29 14.84
C PHE A 617 -4.15 29.04 14.61
N ARG A 618 -4.72 29.62 15.68
CA ARG A 618 -5.92 30.49 15.62
C ARG A 618 -5.60 31.89 16.10
N SER A 619 -6.05 32.90 15.36
CA SER A 619 -6.00 34.29 15.82
C SER A 619 -7.15 34.54 16.79
N GLY A 620 -6.83 34.82 18.06
CA GLY A 620 -7.75 35.51 18.96
C GLY A 620 -7.38 36.99 18.96
N LYS A 621 -8.37 37.90 18.95
CA LYS A 621 -8.18 39.36 18.91
C LYS A 621 -7.23 39.94 19.99
N TYR A 622 -6.77 39.15 20.96
CA TYR A 622 -5.83 39.56 21.99
C TYR A 622 -4.75 38.51 22.36
N TYR A 623 -4.79 37.27 21.84
CA TYR A 623 -3.81 36.19 22.13
C TYR A 623 -3.81 35.10 21.03
N THR A 624 -2.64 34.54 20.71
CA THR A 624 -2.52 33.27 19.96
C THR A 624 -3.03 32.12 20.84
N LYS A 625 -4.02 31.36 20.37
CA LYS A 625 -4.48 30.13 21.06
C LYS A 625 -3.98 28.91 20.30
N LEU A 626 -2.97 28.23 20.85
CA LEU A 626 -2.55 26.91 20.38
C LEU A 626 -3.59 25.89 20.85
N SER A 627 -4.30 25.23 19.94
CA SER A 627 -5.09 24.05 20.27
C SER A 627 -4.31 22.81 19.84
N MET A 628 -3.86 22.03 20.81
CA MET A 628 -3.27 20.72 20.59
C MET A 628 -4.27 19.69 21.09
N SER A 629 -4.91 18.97 20.18
CA SER A 629 -5.72 17.81 20.55
C SER A 629 -4.82 16.58 20.43
N MET A 630 -4.37 16.07 21.57
CA MET A 630 -3.83 14.72 21.66
C MET A 630 -4.97 13.79 22.08
N ILE A 631 -5.18 12.70 21.36
CA ILE A 631 -5.97 11.60 21.89
C ILE A 631 -5.19 11.08 23.12
N PRO A 632 -5.81 10.99 24.32
CA PRO A 632 -5.10 10.50 25.49
C PRO A 632 -4.70 9.04 25.24
N HIS A 633 -3.42 8.82 24.97
CA HIS A 633 -2.80 7.51 25.09
C HIS A 633 -2.39 7.35 26.58
N PRO A 634 -2.49 6.17 27.21
CA PRO A 634 -2.49 6.03 28.68
C PRO A 634 -1.19 6.38 29.43
N TRP A 635 -0.23 7.05 28.80
CA TRP A 635 1.15 7.16 29.29
C TRP A 635 1.80 8.56 29.20
N LEU A 636 1.08 9.61 28.77
CA LEU A 636 1.67 10.95 28.65
C LEU A 636 0.73 12.01 29.24
N GLU A 637 0.92 12.32 30.52
CA GLU A 637 0.48 13.57 31.15
C GLU A 637 1.61 14.60 30.98
N PHE A 638 1.30 15.75 30.37
CA PHE A 638 2.12 16.94 30.46
C PHE A 638 1.35 17.96 31.30
N ASP A 639 1.86 18.24 32.50
CA ASP A 639 1.47 19.42 33.26
C ASP A 639 2.12 20.65 32.63
N VAL A 640 1.29 21.58 32.16
CA VAL A 640 1.74 22.91 31.75
C VAL A 640 1.34 23.88 32.86
N VAL A 641 2.35 24.38 33.59
CA VAL A 641 2.25 25.54 34.49
C VAL A 641 2.58 26.80 33.71
#